data_AF-A0A7G2F5N6-F1
#
_entry.id   AF-A0A7G2F5N6-F1
#
_cell.length_a   1.000
_cell.length_b   1.000
_cell.length_c   1.000
_cell.angle_alpha   90.00
_cell.angle_beta   90.00
_cell.angle_gamma   90.00
#
_symmetry.space_group_name_H-M   'P 1'
#
loop_
_entity.id
_entity.type
_entity.pdbx_description
1 polymer ?
#
loop_
_entity_poly.entity_id
_entity_poly.type
_entity_poly.pdbx_seq_one_letter_code
_entity_poly.pdbx_strand_id
1 'polypeptide(L)'
;MTKRSVSRNLVTCLASPKFSLNVLCLVVTVFVLLQIWSFHITQQPILLPPSLFTYLKEQQQEPEQIKSENETAYLVEKLRESVTFLPLKDLRFSNKPLEGHTWFMSSLYDNQTKGEVQYQEFPSESSKGRLLCLKGVDEHDGSWNYYALAWPQALPVNASLQEGLTFVSYNHYDYGNMWHGLSAMVPFVAWSLRHQCENPQRWVLYHWGELRFKMGNWLNEIITATYGQNTEFLRFRDKNRPVCFEKAVVMRHNEGGMSRERRMEVFDLIRCKARHYCNISLSETSKSRIGMTLLMRTGPRSFKNESAVIDIFKRECKNVEGCELKVSYSNNLTFCEQVELMRMTDVLVSPHGAQLTNLVLMDRNSSVMEFLPKGWRKLAGVGQLVYQWGTRWSGMRHEGSWHDPDGEICQFPDTDRRCMSVYKNGRIGYNETYFGEWAKSVLVTCLSSLKFYLNVLCLVVTVFVLLQICSFQITQRSLSLPPALLTYLKHNHEEVSENKTASLVEKLRESVTFLPLKDYRFSNKPLEGHTWFMSSLYDNQTKGEAQYQEFPSDSSKGRLLCLKGVDEHDGSWNSYALAWPEALPTNAILQDGLTFVSYNQYDYGNLWHGLTAVVPFIAWSLRNQCEKPQKWVLYHWGELRFGMGHWLSEIVTATYGQEPDFLRFVDDDKPVCFEKAVVMRHNEGGMSRERRMEAFDLIRCKARNYCNISSSVASKPRIGMTLLLRTGARSFRNESMVIDVFKKECKRVDGCEISVSYSNNLSFCEQVELMKKTDVLVSPHGAQLTNLFLMDKNSSVMEFFPKGWLKLAGVGQLVFQWGANWSGMRHEGSWHDPVGEICQFPDTDRRCMSIYKNAMIGYNETYFGEWARRVLGKFSIREMKELAECNHSNSSILDVCS
;
A
#
# COMPACT_ATOMS: atom_id res chain seq x y z
N MET A 1 21.05 86.97 -28.11
CA MET A 1 19.80 87.26 -28.85
C MET A 1 18.83 86.11 -28.54
N THR A 2 17.56 86.27 -28.15
CA THR A 2 16.73 87.48 -27.95
C THR A 2 15.62 87.18 -26.92
N LYS A 3 15.31 88.19 -26.09
CA LYS A 3 14.02 88.58 -25.46
C LYS A 3 12.76 87.91 -26.09
N ARG A 4 11.60 87.72 -25.43
CA ARG A 4 10.97 88.17 -24.16
C ARG A 4 9.85 87.14 -23.82
N SER A 5 8.99 87.18 -22.79
CA SER A 5 8.63 88.20 -21.78
C SER A 5 8.09 87.53 -20.48
N VAL A 6 7.44 88.31 -19.60
CA VAL A 6 6.71 87.89 -18.39
C VAL A 6 5.20 88.14 -18.55
N SER A 7 4.34 87.36 -17.88
CA SER A 7 3.09 87.87 -17.31
C SER A 7 2.75 87.16 -15.98
N ARG A 8 2.36 87.93 -14.97
CA ARG A 8 1.85 87.50 -13.65
C ARG A 8 0.43 88.06 -13.52
N ASN A 9 -0.50 87.26 -12.99
CA ASN A 9 -1.70 87.61 -12.20
C ASN A 9 -2.28 86.26 -11.72
N LEU A 10 -2.33 85.83 -10.45
CA LEU A 10 -2.73 86.38 -9.14
C LEU A 10 -4.23 86.20 -8.84
N VAL A 11 -4.54 85.36 -7.82
CA VAL A 11 -5.83 85.13 -7.07
C VAL A 11 -7.07 84.73 -7.91
N THR A 12 -7.92 83.74 -7.58
CA THR A 12 -8.56 83.40 -6.29
C THR A 12 -9.09 81.96 -6.22
N CYS A 13 -9.16 81.42 -5.00
CA CYS A 13 -10.06 80.30 -4.67
C CYS A 13 -11.51 80.78 -4.59
N LEU A 14 -12.46 80.04 -5.16
CA LEU A 14 -13.83 79.96 -4.66
C LEU A 14 -14.33 78.52 -4.78
N ALA A 15 -14.64 77.91 -3.63
CA ALA A 15 -15.33 76.63 -3.56
C ALA A 15 -16.85 76.84 -3.64
N SER A 16 -17.57 75.88 -4.22
CA SER A 16 -19.03 75.78 -4.07
C SER A 16 -19.46 74.31 -4.01
N PRO A 17 -19.92 73.80 -2.85
CA PRO A 17 -20.26 72.39 -2.66
C PRO A 17 -21.68 72.04 -3.18
N LYS A 18 -22.17 72.73 -4.22
CA LYS A 18 -23.51 72.51 -4.79
C LYS A 18 -23.53 71.94 -6.22
N PHE A 19 -22.37 71.75 -6.85
CA PHE A 19 -22.32 71.18 -8.21
C PHE A 19 -22.05 69.66 -8.22
N SER A 20 -21.21 69.14 -7.32
CA SER A 20 -20.90 67.70 -7.27
C SER A 20 -22.06 66.84 -6.79
N LEU A 21 -22.88 67.34 -5.86
CA LEU A 21 -24.05 66.62 -5.35
C LEU A 21 -25.09 66.37 -6.45
N ASN A 22 -25.30 67.35 -7.34
CA ASN A 22 -26.26 67.25 -8.44
C ASN A 22 -25.81 66.24 -9.50
N VAL A 23 -24.51 66.17 -9.81
CA VAL A 23 -23.96 65.15 -10.73
C VAL A 23 -24.07 63.75 -10.11
N LEU A 24 -23.77 63.60 -8.82
CA LEU A 24 -23.92 62.32 -8.11
C LEU A 24 -25.39 61.87 -8.07
N CYS A 25 -26.33 62.76 -7.76
CA CYS A 25 -27.77 62.49 -7.81
C CYS A 25 -28.24 62.13 -9.22
N LEU A 26 -27.72 62.76 -10.28
CA LEU A 26 -28.06 62.43 -11.66
C LEU A 26 -27.61 60.99 -12.01
N VAL A 27 -26.37 60.64 -11.67
CA VAL A 27 -25.80 59.31 -11.93
C VAL A 27 -26.55 58.22 -11.15
N VAL A 28 -26.84 58.45 -9.86
CA VAL A 28 -27.62 57.50 -9.03
C VAL A 28 -29.05 57.36 -9.55
N THR A 29 -29.71 58.46 -9.94
CA THR A 29 -31.06 58.42 -10.51
C THR A 29 -31.10 57.61 -11.81
N VAL A 30 -30.14 57.81 -12.72
CA VAL A 30 -30.03 57.03 -13.96
C VAL A 30 -29.76 55.54 -13.68
N PHE A 31 -28.91 55.22 -12.71
CA PHE A 31 -28.61 53.84 -12.32
C PHE A 31 -29.82 53.11 -11.70
N VAL A 32 -30.59 53.80 -10.86
CA VAL A 32 -31.84 53.29 -10.27
C VAL A 32 -32.93 53.10 -11.33
N LEU A 33 -33.09 54.05 -12.26
CA LEU A 33 -34.05 53.92 -13.36
C LEU A 33 -33.72 52.73 -14.28
N LEU A 34 -32.43 52.47 -14.53
CA LEU A 34 -31.98 51.31 -15.32
C LEU A 34 -32.20 49.97 -14.57
N GLN A 35 -32.03 49.92 -13.25
CA GLN A 35 -32.38 48.71 -12.48
C GLN A 35 -33.90 48.46 -12.42
N ILE A 36 -34.73 49.50 -12.31
CA ILE A 36 -36.19 49.38 -12.32
C ILE A 36 -36.70 48.86 -13.67
N TRP A 37 -36.07 49.24 -14.79
CA TRP A 37 -36.39 48.68 -16.11
C TRP A 37 -35.95 47.21 -16.27
N SER A 38 -34.88 46.79 -15.58
CA SER A 38 -34.40 45.40 -15.55
C SER A 38 -35.30 44.44 -14.75
N PHE A 39 -36.17 44.96 -13.88
CA PHE A 39 -37.05 44.16 -13.01
C PHE A 39 -38.48 43.94 -13.56
N HIS A 40 -38.78 44.40 -14.78
CA HIS A 40 -40.13 44.32 -15.35
C HIS A 40 -40.33 43.30 -16.50
N ILE A 41 -39.41 42.34 -16.67
CA ILE A 41 -39.62 41.16 -17.53
C ILE A 41 -39.33 39.88 -16.75
N THR A 42 -40.34 39.39 -16.01
CA THR A 42 -40.65 37.96 -15.72
C THR A 42 -41.61 37.83 -14.52
N GLN A 43 -42.88 38.22 -14.70
CA GLN A 43 -43.97 37.74 -13.85
C GLN A 43 -45.16 37.33 -14.72
N GLN A 44 -45.30 36.03 -14.95
CA GLN A 44 -46.59 35.40 -15.27
C GLN A 44 -46.72 34.10 -14.46
N PRO A 45 -47.80 33.91 -13.69
CA PRO A 45 -48.04 32.66 -12.97
C PRO A 45 -48.63 31.60 -13.92
N ILE A 46 -48.00 30.43 -13.98
CA ILE A 46 -48.59 29.26 -14.66
C ILE A 46 -49.58 28.62 -13.70
N LEU A 47 -50.87 28.76 -14.00
CA LEU A 47 -51.97 28.06 -13.33
C LEU A 47 -52.02 26.59 -13.78
N LEU A 48 -51.96 25.66 -12.83
CA LEU A 48 -52.27 24.25 -13.07
C LEU A 48 -53.78 24.00 -12.93
N PRO A 49 -54.46 23.39 -13.92
CA PRO A 49 -55.84 22.93 -13.78
C PRO A 49 -55.92 21.62 -12.96
N PRO A 50 -56.86 21.49 -12.02
CA PRO A 50 -57.03 20.27 -11.23
C PRO A 50 -58.08 19.32 -11.83
N SER A 51 -57.67 18.32 -12.62
CA SER A 51 -58.46 17.08 -12.85
C SER A 51 -57.73 16.03 -13.70
N LEU A 52 -57.23 14.96 -13.07
CA LEU A 52 -57.47 13.57 -13.51
C LEU A 52 -56.97 12.56 -12.46
N PHE A 53 -57.82 12.24 -11.49
CA PHE A 53 -57.74 10.99 -10.75
C PHE A 53 -58.71 9.96 -11.38
N THR A 54 -58.47 8.67 -11.14
CA THR A 54 -59.37 7.53 -11.43
C THR A 54 -59.68 7.14 -12.90
N TYR A 55 -58.70 6.49 -13.57
CA TYR A 55 -58.85 5.33 -14.49
C TYR A 55 -57.41 4.84 -14.76
N LEU A 56 -56.93 3.62 -14.49
CA LEU A 56 -57.54 2.29 -14.34
C LEU A 56 -56.93 1.50 -13.16
N LYS A 57 -57.71 0.56 -12.63
CA LYS A 57 -57.28 -0.55 -11.76
C LYS A 57 -57.65 -1.85 -12.50
N GLU A 58 -56.97 -2.96 -12.20
CA GLU A 58 -57.04 -4.27 -12.89
C GLU A 58 -56.29 -4.26 -14.25
N GLN A 59 -55.27 -5.09 -14.47
CA GLN A 59 -55.31 -6.55 -14.34
C GLN A 59 -54.14 -7.15 -13.53
N GLN A 60 -54.47 -8.11 -12.67
CA GLN A 60 -53.52 -9.13 -12.23
C GLN A 60 -53.40 -10.21 -13.32
N GLN A 61 -52.17 -10.53 -13.70
CA GLN A 61 -51.83 -11.86 -14.23
C GLN A 61 -50.37 -12.14 -13.89
N GLU A 62 -50.15 -13.07 -12.94
CA GLU A 62 -48.84 -13.68 -12.72
C GLU A 62 -48.48 -14.55 -13.94
N PRO A 63 -47.20 -14.56 -14.32
CA PRO A 63 -46.54 -15.84 -14.49
C PRO A 63 -45.12 -15.92 -13.88
N GLU A 64 -44.75 -17.11 -13.42
CA GLU A 64 -43.38 -17.62 -13.22
C GLU A 64 -42.40 -16.91 -12.25
N GLN A 65 -42.90 -16.25 -11.20
CA GLN A 65 -42.05 -15.57 -10.21
C GLN A 65 -41.10 -16.49 -9.41
N ILE A 66 -41.43 -17.77 -9.23
CA ILE A 66 -40.78 -18.70 -8.26
C ILE A 66 -39.35 -19.13 -8.67
N LYS A 67 -38.99 -19.13 -9.95
CA LYS A 67 -37.60 -19.44 -10.39
C LYS A 67 -36.69 -18.21 -10.30
N SER A 68 -37.17 -17.05 -10.76
CA SER A 68 -36.41 -15.79 -10.82
C SER A 68 -36.00 -15.28 -9.43
N GLU A 69 -36.85 -15.46 -8.41
CA GLU A 69 -36.52 -15.06 -7.03
C GLU A 69 -35.36 -15.86 -6.43
N ASN A 70 -35.31 -17.17 -6.65
CA ASN A 70 -34.24 -18.04 -6.15
C ASN A 70 -32.88 -17.71 -6.80
N GLU A 71 -32.86 -17.47 -8.12
CA GLU A 71 -31.65 -17.08 -8.85
C GLU A 71 -31.16 -15.68 -8.42
N THR A 72 -32.08 -14.73 -8.26
CA THR A 72 -31.77 -13.39 -7.73
C THR A 72 -31.15 -13.47 -6.34
N ALA A 73 -31.72 -14.27 -5.42
CA ALA A 73 -31.21 -14.44 -4.07
C ALA A 73 -29.82 -15.07 -4.05
N TYR A 74 -29.59 -16.08 -4.91
CA TYR A 74 -28.30 -16.74 -5.09
C TYR A 74 -27.21 -15.77 -5.58
N LEU A 75 -27.50 -14.92 -6.57
CA LEU A 75 -26.55 -13.90 -7.05
C LEU A 75 -26.27 -12.81 -5.99
N VAL A 76 -27.24 -12.46 -5.15
CA VAL A 76 -27.03 -11.56 -4.01
C VAL A 76 -26.12 -12.18 -2.94
N GLU A 77 -26.21 -13.49 -2.70
CA GLU A 77 -25.24 -14.17 -1.82
C GLU A 77 -23.84 -14.22 -2.45
N LYS A 78 -23.72 -14.51 -3.76
CA LYS A 78 -22.43 -14.40 -4.48
C LYS A 78 -21.80 -13.01 -4.36
N LEU A 79 -22.61 -11.94 -4.38
CA LEU A 79 -22.13 -10.57 -4.17
C LEU A 79 -21.61 -10.38 -2.75
N ARG A 80 -22.34 -10.85 -1.75
CA ARG A 80 -21.93 -10.83 -0.34
C ARG A 80 -20.61 -11.57 -0.11
N GLU A 81 -20.41 -12.69 -0.80
CA GLU A 81 -19.18 -13.50 -0.74
C GLU A 81 -18.01 -12.94 -1.55
N SER A 82 -18.26 -12.01 -2.47
CA SER A 82 -17.22 -11.34 -3.27
C SER A 82 -16.50 -10.20 -2.53
N VAL A 83 -17.08 -9.70 -1.43
CA VAL A 83 -16.54 -8.55 -0.69
C VAL A 83 -15.18 -8.89 -0.08
N THR A 84 -14.13 -8.33 -0.69
CA THR A 84 -12.74 -8.58 -0.34
C THR A 84 -12.17 -7.43 0.48
N PHE A 85 -11.53 -7.75 1.62
CA PHE A 85 -10.96 -6.74 2.52
C PHE A 85 -9.48 -6.48 2.22
N LEU A 86 -9.18 -5.24 1.86
CA LEU A 86 -7.82 -4.72 1.63
C LEU A 86 -7.27 -4.09 2.90
N PRO A 87 -5.95 -4.18 3.19
CA PRO A 87 -5.35 -3.48 4.32
C PRO A 87 -5.42 -1.97 4.08
N LEU A 88 -5.80 -1.20 5.11
CA LEU A 88 -5.85 0.26 5.03
C LEU A 88 -4.46 0.83 4.72
N LYS A 89 -3.42 0.31 5.38
CA LYS A 89 -2.01 0.69 5.23
C LYS A 89 -1.33 -0.24 4.20
N ASP A 90 -0.99 0.30 3.04
CA ASP A 90 -0.32 -0.46 1.98
C ASP A 90 1.22 -0.37 2.13
N LEU A 91 1.83 -1.48 2.56
CA LEU A 91 3.26 -1.55 2.86
C LEU A 91 4.15 -1.43 1.61
N ARG A 92 3.61 -1.62 0.40
CA ARG A 92 4.35 -1.42 -0.87
C ARG A 92 4.86 0.03 -1.00
N PHE A 93 4.16 0.98 -0.38
CA PHE A 93 4.44 2.41 -0.44
C PHE A 93 5.08 2.95 0.86
N SER A 94 5.63 2.07 1.69
CA SER A 94 6.24 2.43 3.00
C SER A 94 7.43 3.38 2.92
N ASN A 95 8.10 3.48 1.78
CA ASN A 95 9.15 4.46 1.51
C ASN A 95 8.61 5.85 1.10
N LYS A 96 7.31 5.96 0.74
CA LYS A 96 6.65 7.15 0.18
C LYS A 96 5.25 7.39 0.77
N PRO A 97 5.05 7.36 2.10
CA PRO A 97 3.71 7.35 2.73
C PRO A 97 2.89 8.65 2.59
N LEU A 98 3.40 9.63 1.84
CA LEU A 98 2.80 10.96 1.61
C LEU A 98 2.70 11.30 0.11
N GLU A 99 3.00 10.35 -0.80
CA GLU A 99 2.91 10.57 -2.24
C GLU A 99 1.59 10.04 -2.81
N GLY A 100 0.67 10.96 -3.13
CA GLY A 100 -0.61 10.62 -3.76
C GLY A 100 -1.50 9.72 -2.90
N HIS A 101 -2.39 8.95 -3.55
CA HIS A 101 -3.33 8.04 -2.89
C HIS A 101 -2.68 6.77 -2.28
N THR A 102 -1.36 6.62 -2.39
CA THR A 102 -0.72 5.30 -2.38
C THR A 102 -0.63 4.62 -1.02
N TRP A 103 -0.63 5.36 0.09
CA TRP A 103 -0.40 4.79 1.42
C TRP A 103 -1.65 4.27 2.14
N PHE A 104 -2.71 5.06 2.15
CA PHE A 104 -3.94 4.78 2.91
C PHE A 104 -5.11 4.59 1.95
N MET A 105 -5.75 3.42 1.94
CA MET A 105 -6.78 3.03 0.95
C MET A 105 -6.26 3.10 -0.50
N SER A 106 -5.12 2.44 -0.74
CA SER A 106 -4.28 2.59 -1.94
C SER A 106 -4.96 2.27 -3.29
N SER A 107 -5.95 1.37 -3.31
CA SER A 107 -6.62 0.93 -4.55
C SER A 107 -7.69 1.89 -5.05
N LEU A 108 -8.00 2.94 -4.29
CA LEU A 108 -9.05 3.91 -4.61
C LEU A 108 -8.44 5.29 -4.83
N TYR A 109 -8.84 5.95 -5.91
CA TYR A 109 -8.47 7.34 -6.22
C TYR A 109 -9.33 8.34 -5.42
N ASP A 110 -8.86 9.58 -5.28
CA ASP A 110 -9.65 10.68 -4.73
C ASP A 110 -10.42 11.40 -5.85
N ASN A 111 -11.58 11.96 -5.51
CA ASN A 111 -12.18 13.02 -6.31
C ASN A 111 -11.29 14.26 -6.22
N GLN A 112 -10.89 14.81 -7.37
CA GLN A 112 -10.00 15.97 -7.46
C GLN A 112 -10.64 17.06 -8.32
N THR A 113 -11.17 18.09 -7.67
CA THR A 113 -11.55 19.35 -8.33
C THR A 113 -10.47 20.40 -8.05
N LYS A 114 -9.98 21.08 -9.09
CA LYS A 114 -8.87 22.05 -8.97
C LYS A 114 -9.25 23.18 -8.01
N GLY A 115 -8.48 23.35 -6.93
CA GLY A 115 -8.71 24.40 -5.93
C GLY A 115 -9.70 24.02 -4.81
N GLU A 116 -10.20 22.78 -4.82
CA GLU A 116 -11.05 22.20 -3.79
C GLU A 116 -10.33 21.08 -3.03
N VAL A 117 -11.01 20.51 -2.05
CA VAL A 117 -10.51 19.37 -1.26
C VAL A 117 -10.41 18.08 -2.08
N GLN A 118 -9.45 17.24 -1.71
CA GLN A 118 -9.30 15.89 -2.23
C GLN A 118 -9.92 14.89 -1.25
N TYR A 119 -10.91 14.14 -1.69
CA TYR A 119 -11.73 13.29 -0.84
C TYR A 119 -12.26 12.06 -1.57
N GLN A 120 -12.77 11.10 -0.82
CA GLN A 120 -13.56 9.98 -1.34
C GLN A 120 -14.95 10.02 -0.70
N GLU A 121 -15.98 9.65 -1.44
CA GLU A 121 -17.36 9.63 -0.96
C GLU A 121 -18.01 8.29 -1.32
N PHE A 122 -18.80 7.77 -0.39
CA PHE A 122 -19.46 6.47 -0.50
C PHE A 122 -20.90 6.60 0.04
N PRO A 123 -21.92 6.13 -0.68
CA PRO A 123 -21.90 5.74 -2.10
C PRO A 123 -21.62 6.95 -3.01
N SER A 124 -21.00 6.70 -4.16
CA SER A 124 -20.80 7.70 -5.23
C SER A 124 -20.61 7.02 -6.59
N GLU A 125 -20.58 7.80 -7.67
CA GLU A 125 -20.26 7.29 -9.01
C GLU A 125 -18.90 6.58 -9.08
N SER A 126 -17.88 7.09 -8.38
CA SER A 126 -16.55 6.43 -8.35
C SER A 126 -16.55 5.14 -7.53
N SER A 127 -17.39 5.03 -6.49
CA SER A 127 -17.65 3.77 -5.82
C SER A 127 -18.65 2.87 -6.56
N LYS A 128 -19.24 3.34 -7.67
CA LYS A 128 -20.36 2.72 -8.40
C LYS A 128 -21.59 2.45 -7.51
N GLY A 129 -21.85 3.33 -6.55
CA GLY A 129 -22.95 3.16 -5.58
C GLY A 129 -22.66 2.16 -4.45
N ARG A 130 -21.42 1.67 -4.31
CA ARG A 130 -21.02 0.79 -3.19
C ARG A 130 -20.73 1.59 -1.92
N LEU A 131 -21.11 1.02 -0.78
CA LEU A 131 -20.84 1.53 0.56
C LEU A 131 -19.41 1.19 1.00
N LEU A 132 -18.82 2.05 1.84
CA LEU A 132 -17.56 1.76 2.52
C LEU A 132 -17.82 0.86 3.73
N CYS A 133 -17.07 -0.23 3.84
CA CYS A 133 -17.02 -1.09 5.03
C CYS A 133 -15.62 -1.09 5.62
N LEU A 134 -15.50 -0.90 6.94
CA LEU A 134 -14.25 -0.94 7.69
C LEU A 134 -14.22 -2.13 8.66
N LYS A 135 -13.02 -2.65 8.94
CA LYS A 135 -12.78 -3.80 9.81
C LYS A 135 -11.41 -3.70 10.48
N GLY A 136 -11.25 -4.30 11.66
CA GLY A 136 -10.03 -4.23 12.45
C GLY A 136 -10.12 -3.24 13.62
N VAL A 137 -9.24 -3.43 14.60
CA VAL A 137 -9.21 -2.68 15.87
C VAL A 137 -7.78 -2.27 16.27
N ASP A 138 -6.83 -2.35 15.34
CA ASP A 138 -5.41 -2.24 15.67
C ASP A 138 -4.99 -0.77 15.91
N GLU A 139 -4.43 -0.51 17.09
CA GLU A 139 -3.95 0.80 17.53
C GLU A 139 -2.42 0.98 17.37
N HIS A 140 -1.69 -0.04 16.88
CA HIS A 140 -0.21 -0.09 16.85
C HIS A 140 0.39 -0.45 15.50
N ASP A 141 -0.30 -1.24 14.66
CA ASP A 141 0.05 -1.44 13.25
C ASP A 141 -1.18 -1.43 12.34
N GLY A 142 -1.34 -0.33 11.61
CA GLY A 142 -2.42 -0.13 10.64
C GLY A 142 -2.50 -1.13 9.48
N SER A 143 -1.53 -2.05 9.33
CA SER A 143 -1.58 -3.12 8.32
C SER A 143 -2.58 -4.24 8.68
N TRP A 144 -3.11 -4.20 9.91
CA TRP A 144 -4.15 -5.09 10.45
C TRP A 144 -5.52 -4.42 10.58
N ASN A 145 -5.67 -3.20 10.05
CA ASN A 145 -6.96 -2.57 9.81
C ASN A 145 -7.28 -2.61 8.31
N TYR A 146 -8.56 -2.70 7.96
CA TYR A 146 -9.01 -3.07 6.62
C TYR A 146 -10.19 -2.23 6.15
N TYR A 147 -10.33 -2.14 4.82
CA TYR A 147 -11.49 -1.61 4.13
C TYR A 147 -11.98 -2.56 3.03
N ALA A 148 -13.25 -2.47 2.69
CA ALA A 148 -13.85 -3.08 1.53
C ALA A 148 -14.97 -2.20 0.98
N LEU A 149 -15.36 -2.42 -0.27
CA LEU A 149 -16.57 -1.85 -0.85
C LEU A 149 -17.64 -2.93 -0.99
N ALA A 150 -18.86 -2.64 -0.56
CA ALA A 150 -19.98 -3.58 -0.63
C ALA A 150 -21.22 -2.92 -1.24
N TRP A 151 -22.02 -3.69 -1.97
CA TRP A 151 -23.30 -3.22 -2.48
C TRP A 151 -24.33 -3.11 -1.34
N PRO A 152 -25.20 -2.08 -1.30
CA PRO A 152 -26.19 -1.92 -0.21
C PRO A 152 -27.06 -3.17 0.03
N GLN A 153 -27.46 -3.86 -1.05
CA GLN A 153 -28.26 -5.09 -0.98
C GLN A 153 -27.47 -6.36 -0.62
N ALA A 154 -26.13 -6.30 -0.58
CA ALA A 154 -25.24 -7.44 -0.41
C ALA A 154 -24.07 -7.13 0.54
N LEU A 155 -24.39 -6.59 1.72
CA LEU A 155 -23.40 -6.36 2.79
C LEU A 155 -22.77 -7.68 3.28
N PRO A 156 -21.50 -7.68 3.73
CA PRO A 156 -20.83 -8.86 4.26
C PRO A 156 -21.59 -9.55 5.39
N VAL A 157 -21.43 -10.86 5.51
CA VAL A 157 -22.00 -11.64 6.62
C VAL A 157 -21.62 -11.01 7.96
N ASN A 158 -22.60 -10.87 8.86
CA ASN A 158 -22.48 -10.24 10.19
C ASN A 158 -22.12 -8.74 10.21
N ALA A 159 -22.01 -8.05 9.07
CA ALA A 159 -21.76 -6.61 9.06
C ALA A 159 -22.86 -5.83 9.81
N SER A 160 -22.51 -4.72 10.45
CA SER A 160 -23.48 -3.71 10.89
C SER A 160 -23.47 -2.53 9.93
N LEU A 161 -24.65 -2.09 9.47
CA LEU A 161 -24.81 -0.81 8.80
C LEU A 161 -24.90 0.31 9.85
N GLN A 162 -24.35 1.48 9.53
CA GLN A 162 -24.46 2.70 10.32
C GLN A 162 -25.11 3.77 9.45
N GLU A 163 -26.32 4.18 9.83
CA GLU A 163 -27.11 5.21 9.14
C GLU A 163 -26.49 6.60 9.30
N GLY A 164 -26.69 7.48 8.33
CA GLY A 164 -26.19 8.86 8.32
C GLY A 164 -24.68 9.02 8.08
N LEU A 165 -24.28 10.28 7.90
CA LEU A 165 -22.92 10.65 7.48
C LEU A 165 -21.86 10.28 8.51
N THR A 166 -20.87 9.52 8.06
CA THR A 166 -19.66 9.18 8.80
C THR A 166 -18.45 9.87 8.19
N PHE A 167 -17.71 10.63 9.00
CA PHE A 167 -16.44 11.20 8.59
C PHE A 167 -15.28 10.25 8.94
N VAL A 168 -14.47 9.92 7.93
CA VAL A 168 -13.26 9.09 8.08
C VAL A 168 -12.04 9.96 7.78
N SER A 169 -11.13 10.07 8.73
CA SER A 169 -9.89 10.83 8.58
C SER A 169 -8.70 9.89 8.67
N TYR A 170 -7.81 9.95 7.68
CA TYR A 170 -6.43 9.54 7.83
C TYR A 170 -5.55 10.80 7.97
N ASN A 171 -4.64 10.77 8.93
CA ASN A 171 -3.57 11.75 9.05
C ASN A 171 -2.23 11.03 9.21
N HIS A 172 -1.21 11.54 8.55
CA HIS A 172 0.18 11.10 8.76
C HIS A 172 0.74 11.61 10.10
N TYR A 173 0.10 12.62 10.68
CA TYR A 173 0.49 13.24 11.93
C TYR A 173 -0.55 13.02 13.04
N ASP A 174 -0.11 13.09 14.29
CA ASP A 174 -0.97 12.87 15.46
C ASP A 174 -2.00 14.01 15.69
N TYR A 175 -3.24 13.63 15.99
CA TYR A 175 -4.38 14.53 16.25
C TYR A 175 -4.31 15.26 17.60
N GLY A 176 -3.34 14.95 18.46
CA GLY A 176 -3.06 15.69 19.70
C GLY A 176 -2.34 17.02 19.47
N ASN A 177 -1.68 17.20 18.33
CA ASN A 177 -1.08 18.47 17.95
C ASN A 177 -2.10 19.37 17.22
N MET A 178 -2.17 20.63 17.63
CA MET A 178 -3.18 21.58 17.18
C MET A 178 -3.15 21.82 15.66
N TRP A 179 -1.99 22.09 15.08
CA TRP A 179 -1.83 22.26 13.63
C TRP A 179 -2.11 20.97 12.85
N HIS A 180 -1.53 19.85 13.28
CA HIS A 180 -1.68 18.55 12.62
C HIS A 180 -3.15 18.11 12.59
N GLY A 181 -3.84 18.24 13.72
CA GLY A 181 -5.27 17.98 13.82
C GLY A 181 -6.07 18.92 12.94
N LEU A 182 -5.89 20.24 13.09
CA LEU A 182 -6.68 21.24 12.36
C LEU A 182 -6.58 21.07 10.84
N SER A 183 -5.37 20.89 10.31
CA SER A 183 -5.14 20.69 8.87
C SER A 183 -5.74 19.38 8.32
N ALA A 184 -6.04 18.39 9.17
CA ALA A 184 -6.79 17.20 8.78
C ALA A 184 -8.32 17.38 8.85
N MET A 185 -8.82 18.32 9.67
CA MET A 185 -10.28 18.58 9.82
C MET A 185 -10.79 19.68 8.86
N VAL A 186 -9.98 20.70 8.57
CA VAL A 186 -10.30 21.81 7.62
C VAL A 186 -10.85 21.31 6.27
N PRO A 187 -10.32 20.25 5.64
CA PRO A 187 -10.88 19.72 4.40
C PRO A 187 -12.32 19.23 4.54
N PHE A 188 -12.68 18.62 5.68
CA PHE A 188 -14.04 18.17 5.91
C PHE A 188 -15.01 19.33 6.16
N VAL A 189 -14.57 20.39 6.85
CA VAL A 189 -15.36 21.64 6.97
C VAL A 189 -15.59 22.27 5.59
N ALA A 190 -14.58 22.27 4.71
CA ALA A 190 -14.71 22.75 3.34
C ALA A 190 -15.65 21.87 2.48
N TRP A 191 -15.61 20.55 2.66
CA TRP A 191 -16.54 19.64 2.01
C TRP A 191 -17.98 19.90 2.48
N SER A 192 -18.20 19.98 3.80
CA SER A 192 -19.51 20.22 4.43
C SER A 192 -20.13 21.54 3.95
N LEU A 193 -19.35 22.62 3.88
CA LEU A 193 -19.78 23.92 3.33
C LEU A 193 -20.37 23.82 1.91
N ARG A 194 -19.83 22.93 1.06
CA ARG A 194 -20.34 22.74 -0.32
C ARG A 194 -21.58 21.85 -0.37
N HIS A 195 -21.78 21.02 0.65
CA HIS A 195 -22.88 20.08 0.78
C HIS A 195 -23.84 20.54 1.88
N GLN A 196 -24.35 21.78 1.73
CA GLN A 196 -25.41 22.35 2.56
C GLN A 196 -25.15 22.35 4.08
N CYS A 197 -23.87 22.40 4.49
CA CYS A 197 -23.43 22.26 5.88
C CYS A 197 -23.83 20.91 6.52
N GLU A 198 -23.75 19.82 5.75
CA GLU A 198 -23.95 18.46 6.27
C GLU A 198 -23.03 18.16 7.46
N ASN A 199 -23.63 17.69 8.56
CA ASN A 199 -22.94 17.35 9.80
C ASN A 199 -22.66 15.84 9.89
N PRO A 200 -21.45 15.41 10.29
CA PRO A 200 -21.16 14.00 10.53
C PRO A 200 -21.78 13.56 11.85
N GLN A 201 -22.49 12.44 11.83
CA GLN A 201 -23.01 11.80 13.05
C GLN A 201 -21.88 11.14 13.86
N ARG A 202 -20.84 10.64 13.18
CA ARG A 202 -19.72 9.92 13.83
C ARG A 202 -18.40 10.10 13.08
N TRP A 203 -17.31 9.90 13.81
CA TRP A 203 -15.93 10.15 13.42
C TRP A 203 -15.12 8.86 13.53
N VAL A 204 -14.38 8.51 12.48
CA VAL A 204 -13.38 7.41 12.48
C VAL A 204 -12.02 8.02 12.17
N LEU A 205 -11.07 7.92 13.09
CA LEU A 205 -9.74 8.54 12.95
C LEU A 205 -8.64 7.49 12.81
N TYR A 206 -7.73 7.71 11.87
CA TYR A 206 -6.56 6.87 11.62
C TYR A 206 -5.28 7.70 11.62
N HIS A 207 -4.26 7.24 12.34
CA HIS A 207 -2.90 7.77 12.33
C HIS A 207 -1.95 6.65 11.88
N TRP A 208 -1.25 6.80 10.75
CA TRP A 208 -0.47 5.68 10.14
C TRP A 208 -1.31 4.43 9.79
N GLY A 209 -2.63 4.58 9.66
CA GLY A 209 -3.58 3.48 9.48
C GLY A 209 -3.99 2.80 10.80
N GLU A 210 -3.40 3.20 11.92
CA GLU A 210 -3.74 2.74 13.27
C GLU A 210 -4.93 3.54 13.79
N LEU A 211 -5.86 2.87 14.45
CA LEU A 211 -7.13 3.44 14.89
C LEU A 211 -6.93 4.42 16.06
N ARG A 212 -7.72 5.49 16.11
CA ARG A 212 -7.67 6.53 17.14
C ARG A 212 -9.07 6.90 17.63
N PHE A 213 -9.19 7.06 18.95
CA PHE A 213 -10.45 7.32 19.65
C PHE A 213 -10.46 8.63 20.45
N LYS A 214 -9.50 9.51 20.18
CA LYS A 214 -9.37 10.83 20.79
C LYS A 214 -8.58 11.76 19.88
N MET A 215 -8.84 13.05 20.03
CA MET A 215 -8.02 14.15 19.52
C MET A 215 -7.56 15.03 20.68
N GLY A 216 -6.68 16.01 20.45
CA GLY A 216 -6.31 16.98 21.48
C GLY A 216 -7.50 17.85 21.89
N ASN A 217 -7.61 18.20 23.18
CA ASN A 217 -8.77 18.92 23.73
C ASN A 217 -9.14 20.19 22.92
N TRP A 218 -8.14 20.99 22.52
CA TRP A 218 -8.39 22.19 21.69
C TRP A 218 -9.02 21.87 20.33
N LEU A 219 -8.62 20.76 19.70
CA LEU A 219 -9.22 20.31 18.44
C LEU A 219 -10.66 19.84 18.66
N ASN A 220 -10.94 19.20 19.79
CA ASN A 220 -12.30 18.81 20.16
C ASN A 220 -13.19 20.05 20.32
N GLU A 221 -12.74 21.06 21.08
CA GLU A 221 -13.48 22.31 21.27
C GLU A 221 -13.77 23.05 19.95
N ILE A 222 -12.79 23.18 19.05
CA ILE A 222 -13.01 23.92 17.79
C ILE A 222 -13.95 23.17 16.83
N ILE A 223 -13.97 21.83 16.87
CA ILE A 223 -14.89 21.02 16.08
C ILE A 223 -16.30 21.06 16.68
N THR A 224 -16.44 20.95 18.01
CA THR A 224 -17.70 21.17 18.73
C THR A 224 -18.25 22.57 18.43
N ALA A 225 -17.43 23.61 18.46
CA ALA A 225 -17.83 24.98 18.11
C ALA A 225 -18.29 25.11 16.65
N THR A 226 -17.62 24.42 15.71
CA THR A 226 -17.94 24.46 14.27
C THR A 226 -19.31 23.84 13.98
N TYR A 227 -19.59 22.68 14.54
CA TYR A 227 -20.79 21.88 14.25
C TYR A 227 -21.93 22.00 15.28
N GLY A 228 -21.67 22.57 16.45
CA GLY A 228 -22.66 22.71 17.53
C GLY A 228 -22.97 21.42 18.31
N GLN A 229 -22.18 20.36 18.10
CA GLN A 229 -22.38 19.04 18.72
C GLN A 229 -21.04 18.41 19.09
N ASN A 230 -21.02 17.60 20.15
CA ASN A 230 -19.83 16.85 20.56
C ASN A 230 -19.46 15.78 19.52
N THR A 231 -18.16 15.50 19.35
CA THR A 231 -17.69 14.46 18.42
C THR A 231 -17.90 13.06 19.00
N GLU A 232 -18.66 12.21 18.29
CA GLU A 232 -18.75 10.79 18.60
C GLU A 232 -17.68 10.00 17.84
N PHE A 233 -16.68 9.45 18.55
CA PHE A 233 -15.69 8.55 17.97
C PHE A 233 -16.20 7.12 17.94
N LEU A 234 -16.34 6.55 16.73
CA LEU A 234 -16.82 5.18 16.57
C LEU A 234 -15.76 4.18 17.05
N ARG A 235 -16.18 3.24 17.91
CA ARG A 235 -15.33 2.16 18.45
C ARG A 235 -15.74 0.82 17.90
N PHE A 236 -14.91 0.25 17.02
CA PHE A 236 -15.04 -1.13 16.57
C PHE A 236 -14.75 -2.07 17.76
N ARG A 237 -15.72 -2.92 18.14
CA ARG A 237 -15.62 -3.81 19.32
C ARG A 237 -15.08 -5.21 18.99
N ASP A 238 -15.18 -5.62 17.73
CA ASP A 238 -14.75 -6.93 17.25
C ASP A 238 -13.89 -6.74 15.99
N LYS A 239 -12.67 -7.27 16.01
CA LYS A 239 -11.73 -7.25 14.88
C LYS A 239 -12.25 -7.99 13.65
N ASN A 240 -13.17 -8.94 13.83
CA ASN A 240 -13.67 -9.79 12.76
C ASN A 240 -14.95 -9.25 12.10
N ARG A 241 -15.76 -8.45 12.82
CA ARG A 241 -17.05 -7.93 12.37
C ARG A 241 -16.87 -6.64 11.55
N PRO A 242 -17.28 -6.60 10.26
CA PRO A 242 -17.27 -5.37 9.48
C PRO A 242 -18.31 -4.36 9.97
N VAL A 243 -18.01 -3.08 9.80
CA VAL A 243 -18.96 -1.98 9.96
C VAL A 243 -19.02 -1.21 8.64
N CYS A 244 -20.20 -1.17 8.04
CA CYS A 244 -20.48 -0.47 6.80
C CYS A 244 -21.26 0.83 7.07
N PHE A 245 -21.10 1.82 6.21
CA PHE A 245 -21.68 3.15 6.40
C PHE A 245 -22.67 3.47 5.28
N GLU A 246 -23.86 3.97 5.64
CA GLU A 246 -24.85 4.44 4.67
C GLU A 246 -24.30 5.61 3.84
N LYS A 247 -23.64 6.57 4.50
CA LYS A 247 -22.84 7.61 3.86
C LYS A 247 -21.50 7.77 4.57
N ALA A 248 -20.40 7.79 3.83
CA ALA A 248 -19.06 8.04 4.35
C ALA A 248 -18.25 8.98 3.46
N VAL A 249 -17.50 9.88 4.08
CA VAL A 249 -16.54 10.77 3.41
C VAL A 249 -15.15 10.55 4.02
N VAL A 250 -14.17 10.22 3.17
CA VAL A 250 -12.79 9.95 3.56
C VAL A 250 -11.89 11.12 3.17
N MET A 251 -11.13 11.65 4.13
CA MET A 251 -10.08 12.65 3.93
C MET A 251 -8.72 12.08 4.33
N ARG A 252 -7.71 12.20 3.45
CA ARG A 252 -6.36 11.64 3.68
C ARG A 252 -5.19 12.53 3.25
N HIS A 253 -5.46 13.73 2.72
CA HIS A 253 -4.46 14.64 2.13
C HIS A 253 -4.24 15.94 2.91
N ASN A 254 -4.84 16.07 4.11
CA ASN A 254 -4.97 17.33 4.84
C ASN A 254 -5.46 18.46 3.88
N GLU A 255 -5.01 19.70 4.05
CA GLU A 255 -5.38 20.82 3.17
C GLU A 255 -4.80 20.74 1.74
N GLY A 256 -4.39 19.56 1.26
CA GLY A 256 -3.96 19.32 -0.12
C GLY A 256 -5.05 19.61 -1.14
N GLY A 257 -4.67 20.07 -2.34
CA GLY A 257 -5.58 20.42 -3.45
C GLY A 257 -6.31 21.76 -3.31
N MET A 258 -6.62 22.21 -2.08
CA MET A 258 -7.38 23.43 -1.82
C MET A 258 -6.68 24.69 -2.38
N SER A 259 -7.47 25.64 -2.88
CA SER A 259 -7.06 27.00 -3.22
C SER A 259 -6.80 27.83 -1.95
N ARG A 260 -6.21 29.02 -2.09
CA ARG A 260 -6.06 29.93 -0.95
C ARG A 260 -7.42 30.48 -0.53
N GLU A 261 -8.26 30.75 -1.51
CA GLU A 261 -9.60 31.31 -1.40
C GLU A 261 -10.51 30.36 -0.61
N ARG A 262 -10.50 29.07 -0.95
CA ARG A 262 -11.27 28.04 -0.23
C ARG A 262 -10.80 27.86 1.21
N ARG A 263 -9.49 27.94 1.50
CA ARG A 263 -8.99 27.94 2.88
C ARG A 263 -9.46 29.16 3.67
N MET A 264 -9.39 30.37 3.08
CA MET A 264 -9.82 31.61 3.76
C MET A 264 -11.31 31.58 4.12
N GLU A 265 -12.17 31.05 3.23
CA GLU A 265 -13.60 30.86 3.51
C GLU A 265 -13.84 29.90 4.69
N VAL A 266 -13.11 28.79 4.74
CA VAL A 266 -13.23 27.79 5.81
C VAL A 266 -12.73 28.33 7.14
N PHE A 267 -11.59 29.01 7.15
CA PHE A 267 -11.09 29.67 8.35
C PHE A 267 -12.05 30.78 8.81
N ASP A 268 -12.65 31.57 7.92
CA ASP A 268 -13.70 32.54 8.30
C ASP A 268 -14.90 31.88 8.99
N LEU A 269 -15.40 30.75 8.47
CA LEU A 269 -16.48 30.00 9.12
C LEU A 269 -16.05 29.55 10.52
N ILE A 270 -14.88 28.90 10.63
CA ILE A 270 -14.33 28.40 11.90
C ILE A 270 -14.21 29.54 12.92
N ARG A 271 -13.73 30.72 12.50
CA ARG A 271 -13.64 31.92 13.35
C ARG A 271 -15.01 32.40 13.81
N CYS A 272 -15.97 32.50 12.90
CA CYS A 272 -17.35 32.92 13.21
C CYS A 272 -18.00 31.97 14.22
N LYS A 273 -17.90 30.66 13.96
CA LYS A 273 -18.42 29.58 14.82
C LYS A 273 -17.77 29.56 16.20
N ALA A 274 -16.44 29.67 16.29
CA ALA A 274 -15.72 29.73 17.56
C ALA A 274 -16.12 30.95 18.40
N ARG A 275 -16.27 32.13 17.77
CA ARG A 275 -16.74 33.35 18.46
C ARG A 275 -18.17 33.20 18.98
N HIS A 276 -19.06 32.61 18.19
CA HIS A 276 -20.44 32.35 18.59
C HIS A 276 -20.53 31.35 19.76
N TYR A 277 -19.82 30.21 19.67
CA TYR A 277 -19.73 29.20 20.75
C TYR A 277 -19.24 29.79 22.08
N CYS A 278 -18.28 30.72 22.01
CA CYS A 278 -17.73 31.40 23.18
C CYS A 278 -18.50 32.67 23.61
N ASN A 279 -19.69 32.94 23.05
CA ASN A 279 -20.53 34.12 23.33
C ASN A 279 -19.80 35.48 23.18
N ILE A 280 -18.85 35.56 22.26
CA ILE A 280 -18.07 36.79 22.01
C ILE A 280 -18.90 37.74 21.15
N SER A 281 -19.23 38.92 21.70
CA SER A 281 -20.08 39.89 21.01
C SER A 281 -19.39 40.50 19.78
N LEU A 282 -20.13 40.61 18.68
CA LEU A 282 -19.71 41.32 17.46
C LEU A 282 -19.83 42.85 17.57
N SER A 283 -20.00 43.42 18.77
CA SER A 283 -20.26 44.86 18.95
C SER A 283 -19.15 45.71 18.34
N GLU A 284 -19.54 46.71 17.56
CA GLU A 284 -18.62 47.65 16.93
C GLU A 284 -17.77 48.37 17.99
N THR A 285 -16.49 48.02 18.07
CA THR A 285 -15.51 48.81 18.84
C THR A 285 -15.33 50.15 18.13
N SER A 286 -16.10 51.15 18.54
CA SER A 286 -16.20 52.50 17.94
C SER A 286 -14.97 53.39 18.12
N LYS A 287 -13.78 52.79 18.28
CA LYS A 287 -12.46 53.42 18.31
C LYS A 287 -11.45 52.54 17.60
N SER A 288 -10.57 53.15 16.81
CA SER A 288 -9.45 52.47 16.14
C SER A 288 -8.38 52.06 17.17
N ARG A 289 -8.53 50.84 17.72
CA ARG A 289 -7.65 50.30 18.77
C ARG A 289 -6.67 49.29 18.18
N ILE A 290 -5.39 49.64 18.27
CA ILE A 290 -4.15 48.87 18.13
C ILE A 290 -3.99 47.62 19.02
N GLY A 291 -4.68 46.50 18.78
CA GLY A 291 -4.55 45.29 19.60
C GLY A 291 -3.23 44.53 19.38
N MET A 292 -2.22 44.76 20.23
CA MET A 292 -0.94 44.03 20.16
C MET A 292 -0.85 42.94 21.22
N THR A 293 -0.53 41.70 20.84
CA THR A 293 -0.42 40.56 21.77
C THR A 293 0.95 39.90 21.69
N LEU A 294 1.64 39.83 22.84
CA LEU A 294 2.80 38.95 23.05
C LEU A 294 2.30 37.61 23.60
N LEU A 295 2.21 36.60 22.74
CA LEU A 295 1.81 35.24 23.11
C LEU A 295 3.05 34.39 23.45
N MET A 296 3.35 34.35 24.75
CA MET A 296 4.49 33.66 25.34
C MET A 296 4.23 32.17 25.58
N ARG A 297 5.31 31.42 25.78
CA ARG A 297 5.33 29.99 26.10
C ARG A 297 6.43 29.68 27.11
N THR A 298 6.20 28.72 28.00
CA THR A 298 7.22 28.25 28.94
C THR A 298 8.06 27.09 28.34
N GLY A 299 9.27 26.90 28.87
CA GLY A 299 10.14 25.77 28.52
C GLY A 299 10.81 25.90 27.13
N PRO A 300 10.89 24.82 26.33
CA PRO A 300 11.44 24.84 24.98
C PRO A 300 10.88 25.99 24.13
N ARG A 301 11.75 26.74 23.45
CA ARG A 301 11.41 27.92 22.61
C ARG A 301 10.79 29.10 23.36
N SER A 302 10.87 29.17 24.69
CA SER A 302 10.64 30.44 25.41
C SER A 302 11.74 31.45 25.05
N PHE A 303 11.54 32.73 25.36
CA PHE A 303 12.66 33.68 25.30
C PHE A 303 13.64 33.43 26.47
N LYS A 304 14.91 33.81 26.28
CA LYS A 304 15.94 33.78 27.33
C LYS A 304 15.71 34.88 28.37
N ASN A 305 15.25 36.05 27.93
CA ASN A 305 14.89 37.19 28.77
C ASN A 305 13.53 37.74 28.32
N GLU A 306 12.45 37.22 28.91
CA GLU A 306 11.07 37.62 28.55
C GLU A 306 10.78 39.08 28.92
N SER A 307 11.28 39.57 30.06
CA SER A 307 11.06 40.95 30.52
C SER A 307 11.59 41.98 29.52
N ALA A 308 12.83 41.80 29.02
CA ALA A 308 13.39 42.70 28.02
C ALA A 308 12.57 42.72 26.71
N VAL A 309 12.12 41.56 26.24
CA VAL A 309 11.24 41.45 25.06
C VAL A 309 9.92 42.19 25.29
N ILE A 310 9.29 41.99 26.46
CA ILE A 310 8.06 42.69 26.83
C ILE A 310 8.28 44.21 26.85
N ASP A 311 9.35 44.70 27.46
CA ASP A 311 9.62 46.14 27.58
C ASP A 311 9.88 46.81 26.21
N ILE A 312 10.57 46.13 25.28
CA ILE A 312 10.75 46.61 23.90
C ILE A 312 9.40 46.80 23.20
N PHE A 313 8.57 45.76 23.15
CA PHE A 313 7.28 45.85 22.46
C PHE A 313 6.29 46.79 23.16
N LYS A 314 6.37 46.89 24.50
CA LYS A 314 5.58 47.84 25.30
C LYS A 314 5.98 49.29 25.02
N ARG A 315 7.28 49.56 24.82
CA ARG A 315 7.80 50.88 24.42
C ARG A 315 7.30 51.26 23.03
N GLU A 316 7.45 50.37 22.04
CA GLU A 316 7.07 50.71 20.67
C GLU A 316 5.56 50.82 20.46
N CYS A 317 4.76 49.99 21.15
CA CYS A 317 3.31 50.13 21.13
C CYS A 317 2.86 51.48 21.73
N LYS A 318 3.44 51.93 22.85
CA LYS A 318 3.15 53.26 23.42
C LYS A 318 3.44 54.44 22.47
N ASN A 319 4.31 54.25 21.47
CA ASN A 319 4.62 55.28 20.47
C ASN A 319 3.55 55.41 19.38
N VAL A 320 2.48 54.60 19.42
CA VAL A 320 1.42 54.54 18.40
C VAL A 320 0.06 54.81 19.06
N GLU A 321 -0.65 55.82 18.57
CA GLU A 321 -1.95 56.21 19.12
C GLU A 321 -2.96 55.05 19.01
N GLY A 322 -3.64 54.76 20.12
CA GLY A 322 -4.60 53.66 20.22
C GLY A 322 -3.98 52.27 20.34
N CYS A 323 -2.64 52.12 20.36
CA CYS A 323 -1.99 50.82 20.62
C CYS A 323 -1.98 50.42 22.08
N GLU A 324 -2.35 49.17 22.34
CA GLU A 324 -2.23 48.55 23.66
C GLU A 324 -1.62 47.16 23.56
N LEU A 325 -0.69 46.88 24.46
CA LEU A 325 -0.02 45.60 24.55
C LEU A 325 -0.67 44.71 25.62
N LYS A 326 -1.09 43.51 25.22
CA LYS A 326 -1.42 42.40 26.12
C LYS A 326 -0.31 41.35 26.08
N VAL A 327 0.17 40.91 27.24
CA VAL A 327 1.05 39.74 27.37
C VAL A 327 0.21 38.57 27.85
N SER A 328 0.39 37.39 27.28
CA SER A 328 -0.39 36.19 27.66
C SER A 328 0.42 34.92 27.44
N TYR A 329 0.21 33.91 28.28
CA TYR A 329 0.91 32.63 28.21
C TYR A 329 -0.05 31.55 27.69
N SER A 330 0.29 30.93 26.56
CA SER A 330 -0.58 29.99 25.85
C SER A 330 -1.10 28.83 26.70
N ASN A 331 -0.26 28.34 27.63
CA ASN A 331 -0.57 27.22 28.52
C ASN A 331 -1.50 27.59 29.69
N ASN A 332 -1.84 28.87 29.87
CA ASN A 332 -2.71 29.36 30.94
C ASN A 332 -4.12 29.74 30.42
N LEU A 333 -4.42 29.54 29.13
CA LEU A 333 -5.66 29.98 28.50
C LEU A 333 -6.55 28.80 28.10
N THR A 334 -7.79 28.80 28.56
CA THR A 334 -8.87 27.95 28.03
C THR A 334 -9.14 28.24 26.56
N PHE A 335 -9.90 27.37 25.87
CA PHE A 335 -10.25 27.56 24.47
C PHE A 335 -10.92 28.93 24.22
N CYS A 336 -11.95 29.29 24.97
CA CYS A 336 -12.65 30.56 24.76
C CYS A 336 -11.82 31.80 25.13
N GLU A 337 -10.93 31.73 26.13
CA GLU A 337 -9.97 32.81 26.39
C GLU A 337 -8.98 32.99 25.23
N GLN A 338 -8.62 31.92 24.52
CA GLN A 338 -7.82 32.02 23.29
C GLN A 338 -8.61 32.63 22.14
N VAL A 339 -9.89 32.26 21.95
CA VAL A 339 -10.74 32.87 20.92
C VAL A 339 -10.88 34.38 21.17
N GLU A 340 -11.15 34.78 22.41
CA GLU A 340 -11.30 36.19 22.79
C GLU A 340 -9.98 36.97 22.67
N LEU A 341 -8.86 36.40 23.12
CA LEU A 341 -7.54 36.99 22.93
C LEU A 341 -7.23 37.23 21.45
N MET A 342 -7.47 36.23 20.59
CA MET A 342 -7.17 36.32 19.17
C MET A 342 -8.12 37.28 18.44
N ARG A 343 -9.40 37.34 18.82
CA ARG A 343 -10.36 38.38 18.37
C ARG A 343 -9.87 39.79 18.70
N MET A 344 -9.21 39.99 19.84
CA MET A 344 -8.60 41.27 20.23
C MET A 344 -7.18 41.51 19.66
N THR A 345 -6.65 40.64 18.79
CA THR A 345 -5.27 40.75 18.31
C THR A 345 -5.19 41.15 16.83
N ASP A 346 -4.73 42.37 16.59
CA ASP A 346 -4.33 42.89 15.29
C ASP A 346 -2.87 42.59 14.97
N VAL A 347 -1.99 42.55 15.98
CA VAL A 347 -0.56 42.23 15.84
C VAL A 347 -0.15 41.17 16.85
N LEU A 348 0.12 39.95 16.38
CA LEU A 348 0.60 38.83 17.21
C LEU A 348 2.13 38.72 17.15
N VAL A 349 2.76 38.76 18.31
CA VAL A 349 4.20 38.48 18.50
C VAL A 349 4.30 37.14 19.24
N SER A 350 4.88 36.11 18.62
CA SER A 350 4.90 34.77 19.25
C SER A 350 6.07 33.89 18.80
N PRO A 351 6.70 33.14 19.72
CA PRO A 351 7.62 32.06 19.38
C PRO A 351 6.98 30.97 18.53
N HIS A 352 7.71 30.46 17.54
CA HIS A 352 7.23 29.45 16.61
C HIS A 352 6.81 28.14 17.30
N GLY A 353 5.61 27.67 17.00
CA GLY A 353 5.27 26.27 17.20
C GLY A 353 3.90 25.87 16.67
N ALA A 354 3.83 24.66 16.11
CA ALA A 354 2.59 23.97 15.72
C ALA A 354 1.53 23.78 16.83
N GLN A 355 1.86 24.12 18.09
CA GLN A 355 0.94 24.13 19.24
C GLN A 355 0.41 25.54 19.57
N LEU A 356 0.78 26.56 18.77
CA LEU A 356 0.44 27.98 18.93
C LEU A 356 -0.18 28.56 17.64
N THR A 357 -0.67 27.69 16.76
CA THR A 357 -1.40 28.04 15.54
C THR A 357 -2.84 28.52 15.79
N ASN A 358 -3.19 28.88 17.02
CA ASN A 358 -4.48 29.48 17.35
C ASN A 358 -4.61 30.92 16.78
N LEU A 359 -3.53 31.44 16.18
CA LEU A 359 -3.53 32.60 15.27
C LEU A 359 -4.63 32.55 14.20
N VAL A 360 -5.07 31.35 13.77
CA VAL A 360 -6.21 31.19 12.84
C VAL A 360 -7.54 31.75 13.38
N LEU A 361 -7.60 32.18 14.65
CA LEU A 361 -8.76 32.81 15.29
C LEU A 361 -8.77 34.36 15.20
N MET A 362 -7.64 34.95 14.76
CA MET A 362 -7.47 36.40 14.56
C MET A 362 -8.28 36.91 13.37
N ASP A 363 -8.41 38.23 13.22
CA ASP A 363 -9.11 38.80 12.07
C ASP A 363 -8.28 38.83 10.77
N ARG A 364 -8.98 38.89 9.63
CA ARG A 364 -8.34 39.07 8.33
C ARG A 364 -7.55 40.38 8.34
N ASN A 365 -6.40 40.38 7.68
CA ASN A 365 -5.44 41.49 7.66
C ASN A 365 -4.77 41.81 9.00
N SER A 366 -4.94 41.01 10.06
CA SER A 366 -4.01 41.04 11.21
C SER A 366 -2.60 40.61 10.78
N SER A 367 -1.60 41.03 11.54
CA SER A 367 -0.17 40.80 11.30
C SER A 367 0.41 39.83 12.33
N VAL A 368 1.36 38.98 11.90
CA VAL A 368 2.07 38.04 12.78
C VAL A 368 3.59 38.19 12.64
N MET A 369 4.26 38.32 13.78
CA MET A 369 5.72 38.38 13.95
C MET A 369 6.18 37.09 14.65
N GLU A 370 7.05 36.33 13.98
CA GLU A 370 7.44 34.97 14.40
C GLU A 370 8.89 34.90 14.89
N PHE A 371 9.15 34.12 15.95
CA PHE A 371 10.48 34.00 16.57
C PHE A 371 10.92 32.54 16.66
N LEU A 372 12.13 32.22 16.19
CA LEU A 372 12.68 30.86 16.15
C LEU A 372 14.04 30.79 16.87
N PRO A 373 14.34 29.66 17.55
CA PRO A 373 15.66 29.44 18.14
C PRO A 373 16.71 29.18 17.04
N LYS A 374 17.99 29.19 17.44
CA LYS A 374 19.13 28.87 16.57
C LYS A 374 18.97 27.53 15.87
N GLY A 375 19.51 27.43 14.66
CA GLY A 375 19.58 26.18 13.90
C GLY A 375 18.26 25.68 13.31
N TRP A 376 17.10 26.18 13.78
CA TRP A 376 15.78 25.75 13.31
C TRP A 376 15.61 25.84 11.79
N ARG A 377 16.08 26.93 11.17
CA ARG A 377 16.06 27.16 9.71
C ARG A 377 16.71 26.02 8.89
N LYS A 378 17.76 25.42 9.44
CA LYS A 378 18.57 24.38 8.77
C LYS A 378 17.95 22.98 8.89
N LEU A 379 17.25 22.68 9.99
CA LEU A 379 16.84 21.31 10.34
C LEU A 379 15.33 21.06 10.45
N ALA A 380 14.50 22.08 10.65
CA ALA A 380 13.06 21.90 10.88
C ALA A 380 12.26 21.51 9.63
N GLY A 381 12.90 21.46 8.46
CA GLY A 381 12.26 21.14 7.18
C GLY A 381 11.07 22.07 6.89
N VAL A 382 9.97 21.50 6.39
CA VAL A 382 8.74 22.25 6.09
C VAL A 382 8.02 22.78 7.33
N GLY A 383 8.28 22.21 8.52
CA GLY A 383 7.59 22.58 9.75
C GLY A 383 7.81 24.03 10.18
N GLN A 384 8.91 24.67 9.74
CA GLN A 384 9.17 26.10 9.99
C GLN A 384 8.19 27.04 9.28
N LEU A 385 7.46 26.58 8.26
CA LEU A 385 6.56 27.42 7.45
C LEU A 385 5.13 27.49 8.00
N VAL A 386 4.83 26.81 9.11
CA VAL A 386 3.47 26.63 9.62
C VAL A 386 2.77 27.96 9.96
N TYR A 387 3.45 28.94 10.56
CA TYR A 387 2.84 30.28 10.77
C TYR A 387 2.65 31.03 9.45
N GLN A 388 3.59 30.93 8.52
CA GLN A 388 3.48 31.55 7.19
C GLN A 388 2.30 30.96 6.40
N TRP A 389 2.03 29.67 6.55
CA TRP A 389 0.86 29.01 5.98
C TRP A 389 -0.42 29.44 6.70
N GLY A 390 -0.52 29.27 8.01
CA GLY A 390 -1.71 29.64 8.79
C GLY A 390 -2.13 31.10 8.59
N THR A 391 -1.17 32.03 8.52
CA THR A 391 -1.45 33.43 8.18
C THR A 391 -1.97 33.61 6.75
N ARG A 392 -1.22 33.15 5.74
CA ARG A 392 -1.58 33.33 4.32
C ARG A 392 -2.89 32.65 3.94
N TRP A 393 -3.19 31.51 4.59
CA TRP A 393 -4.39 30.70 4.39
C TRP A 393 -5.61 31.25 5.15
N SER A 394 -5.42 31.99 6.24
CA SER A 394 -6.50 32.67 6.99
C SER A 394 -6.66 34.16 6.63
N GLY A 395 -6.00 34.64 5.58
CA GLY A 395 -6.12 36.03 5.12
C GLY A 395 -5.37 37.09 5.96
N MET A 396 -4.37 36.67 6.73
CA MET A 396 -3.47 37.55 7.52
C MET A 396 -2.15 37.85 6.79
N ARG A 397 -1.37 38.77 7.36
CA ARG A 397 0.01 39.07 6.95
C ARG A 397 1.02 38.35 7.86
N HIS A 398 2.03 37.74 7.25
CA HIS A 398 3.23 37.27 7.95
C HIS A 398 4.32 38.32 7.73
N GLU A 399 4.74 38.99 8.81
CA GLU A 399 5.63 40.16 8.76
C GLU A 399 7.12 39.76 8.83
N GLY A 400 7.43 38.48 8.62
CA GLY A 400 8.77 37.90 8.71
C GLY A 400 8.99 37.04 9.95
N SER A 401 10.19 36.45 10.03
CA SER A 401 10.59 35.57 11.12
C SER A 401 12.00 35.87 11.62
N TRP A 402 12.14 36.18 12.92
CA TRP A 402 13.44 36.25 13.58
C TRP A 402 14.00 34.85 13.84
N HIS A 403 15.28 34.66 13.54
CA HIS A 403 16.02 33.42 13.83
C HIS A 403 17.21 33.77 14.72
N ASP A 404 17.24 33.25 15.95
CA ASP A 404 18.30 33.55 16.92
C ASP A 404 19.68 33.09 16.40
N PRO A 405 20.66 33.99 16.19
CA PRO A 405 22.03 33.60 15.83
C PRO A 405 22.78 32.94 17.01
N ASP A 406 22.42 33.29 18.25
CA ASP A 406 23.22 33.07 19.46
C ASP A 406 22.51 32.16 20.48
N GLY A 407 21.71 31.22 19.95
CA GLY A 407 21.16 30.06 20.64
C GLY A 407 22.16 28.97 21.01
N GLU A 408 21.64 27.89 21.59
CA GLU A 408 22.36 26.73 22.10
C GLU A 408 23.25 26.06 21.03
N ILE A 409 24.41 25.57 21.47
CA ILE A 409 25.43 24.97 20.60
C ILE A 409 25.26 23.45 20.55
N CYS A 410 25.33 22.87 19.35
CA CYS A 410 25.36 21.44 19.15
C CYS A 410 26.81 20.92 19.03
N GLN A 411 27.07 19.70 19.50
CA GLN A 411 28.37 19.02 19.36
C GLN A 411 28.65 18.48 17.95
N PHE A 412 27.67 18.51 17.05
CA PHE A 412 27.79 18.14 15.64
C PHE A 412 27.57 19.39 14.75
N PRO A 413 27.96 19.36 13.46
CA PRO A 413 27.68 20.47 12.55
C PRO A 413 26.18 20.81 12.50
N ASP A 414 25.84 22.10 12.35
CA ASP A 414 24.44 22.57 12.38
C ASP A 414 23.47 21.92 11.36
N THR A 415 23.99 21.21 10.36
CA THR A 415 23.22 20.47 9.34
C THR A 415 22.96 19.01 9.73
N ASP A 416 23.50 18.53 10.83
CA ASP A 416 23.29 17.18 11.34
C ASP A 416 21.92 17.06 12.06
N ARG A 417 21.10 16.09 11.65
CA ARG A 417 19.77 15.86 12.25
C ARG A 417 19.81 15.64 13.77
N ARG A 418 20.92 15.15 14.32
CA ARG A 418 21.12 14.98 15.78
C ARG A 418 21.06 16.31 16.55
N CYS A 419 21.34 17.44 15.90
CA CYS A 419 21.22 18.76 16.50
C CYS A 419 19.77 19.28 16.59
N MET A 420 18.82 18.66 15.89
CA MET A 420 17.43 19.14 15.87
C MET A 420 16.78 19.08 17.26
N SER A 421 17.13 18.11 18.11
CA SER A 421 16.64 18.04 19.49
C SER A 421 17.18 19.18 20.36
N VAL A 422 18.47 19.53 20.20
CA VAL A 422 19.13 20.63 20.90
C VAL A 422 18.45 21.95 20.55
N TYR A 423 18.38 22.28 19.25
CA TYR A 423 17.73 23.50 18.76
C TYR A 423 16.23 23.55 19.08
N LYS A 424 15.54 22.41 19.07
CA LYS A 424 14.10 22.35 19.39
C LYS A 424 13.79 22.61 20.87
N ASN A 425 14.74 22.28 21.75
CA ASN A 425 14.66 22.51 23.18
C ASN A 425 15.28 23.87 23.61
N GLY A 426 16.04 24.51 22.73
CA GLY A 426 16.69 25.79 22.96
C GLY A 426 15.74 26.97 23.21
N ARG A 427 16.28 28.05 23.79
CA ARG A 427 15.57 29.30 24.07
C ARG A 427 16.01 30.42 23.13
N ILE A 428 15.12 31.36 22.89
CA ILE A 428 15.30 32.42 21.90
C ILE A 428 15.92 33.66 22.56
N GLY A 429 17.07 34.11 22.07
CA GLY A 429 17.64 35.42 22.40
C GLY A 429 16.80 36.60 21.88
N TYR A 430 17.21 37.81 22.24
CA TYR A 430 16.58 39.05 21.74
C TYR A 430 17.64 40.01 21.21
N ASN A 431 17.23 40.86 20.27
CA ASN A 431 18.04 41.98 19.78
C ASN A 431 17.18 43.24 19.91
N GLU A 432 17.55 44.13 20.84
CA GLU A 432 16.72 45.28 21.19
C GLU A 432 16.47 46.24 20.01
N THR A 433 17.53 46.64 19.30
CA THR A 433 17.41 47.54 18.15
C THR A 433 16.55 46.93 17.06
N TYR A 434 16.85 45.68 16.66
CA TYR A 434 16.11 45.01 15.59
C TYR A 434 14.64 44.77 15.95
N PHE A 435 14.34 44.34 17.19
CA PHE A 435 12.95 44.11 17.60
C PHE A 435 12.16 45.42 17.67
N GLY A 436 12.77 46.52 18.12
CA GLY A 436 12.14 47.84 18.14
C GLY A 436 11.84 48.37 16.73
N GLU A 437 12.83 48.32 15.82
CA GLU A 437 12.64 48.74 14.43
C GLU A 437 11.59 47.89 13.70
N TRP A 438 11.61 46.56 13.89
CA TRP A 438 10.64 45.66 13.30
C TRP A 438 9.22 45.90 13.83
N ALA A 439 9.05 46.07 15.15
CA ALA A 439 7.76 46.42 15.76
C ALA A 439 7.19 47.72 15.19
N LYS A 440 8.02 48.76 15.11
CA LYS A 440 7.65 50.07 14.58
C LYS A 440 7.21 49.98 13.11
N SER A 441 7.94 49.21 12.29
CA SER A 441 7.60 48.99 10.88
C SER A 441 6.22 48.32 10.71
N VAL A 442 5.93 47.28 11.51
CA VAL A 442 4.64 46.57 11.48
C VAL A 442 3.49 47.47 11.93
N LEU A 443 3.65 48.18 13.05
CA LEU A 443 2.61 49.07 13.58
C LEU A 443 2.29 50.25 12.63
N VAL A 444 3.31 50.83 11.97
CA VAL A 444 3.12 51.86 10.94
C VAL A 444 2.40 51.29 9.70
N THR A 445 2.67 50.04 9.33
CA THR A 445 2.02 49.37 8.19
C THR A 445 0.53 49.09 8.45
N CYS A 446 0.13 48.82 9.70
CA CYS A 446 -1.30 48.74 10.06
C CYS A 446 -2.05 50.07 9.84
N LEU A 447 -1.39 51.22 10.02
CA LEU A 447 -2.01 52.55 9.86
C LEU A 447 -2.10 53.04 8.40
N SER A 448 -1.27 52.52 7.48
CA SER A 448 -1.15 53.06 6.11
C SER A 448 -2.22 52.56 5.13
N SER A 449 -2.95 51.50 5.48
CA SER A 449 -3.98 50.85 4.65
C SER A 449 -5.02 51.82 4.07
N LEU A 450 -5.51 52.78 4.87
CA LEU A 450 -6.64 53.64 4.47
C LEU A 450 -6.28 54.72 3.43
N LYS A 451 -5.01 55.17 3.38
CA LYS A 451 -4.58 56.25 2.48
C LYS A 451 -4.18 55.77 1.08
N PHE A 452 -3.72 54.52 0.94
CA PHE A 452 -3.38 53.97 -0.38
C PHE A 452 -4.64 53.63 -1.19
N TYR A 453 -5.66 53.05 -0.54
CA TYR A 453 -6.92 52.72 -1.19
C TYR A 453 -7.68 53.92 -1.77
N LEU A 454 -7.60 55.11 -1.16
CA LEU A 454 -8.27 56.31 -1.71
C LEU A 454 -7.69 56.74 -3.07
N ASN A 455 -6.36 56.65 -3.22
CA ASN A 455 -5.67 56.99 -4.46
C ASN A 455 -5.82 55.89 -5.53
N VAL A 456 -5.77 54.62 -5.12
CA VAL A 456 -6.00 53.49 -6.04
C VAL A 456 -7.47 53.43 -6.50
N LEU A 457 -8.44 53.73 -5.63
CA LEU A 457 -9.86 53.77 -6.01
C LEU A 457 -10.12 54.86 -7.08
N CYS A 458 -9.56 56.06 -6.93
CA CYS A 458 -9.63 57.09 -7.97
C CYS A 458 -9.01 56.64 -9.31
N LEU A 459 -7.91 55.90 -9.26
CA LEU A 459 -7.21 55.40 -10.46
C LEU A 459 -7.93 54.21 -11.11
N VAL A 460 -8.50 53.30 -10.31
CA VAL A 460 -9.29 52.16 -10.78
C VAL A 460 -10.62 52.62 -11.34
N VAL A 461 -11.31 53.59 -10.73
CA VAL A 461 -12.57 54.15 -11.28
C VAL A 461 -12.31 54.84 -12.61
N THR A 462 -11.21 55.60 -12.76
CA THR A 462 -10.87 56.21 -14.07
C THR A 462 -10.48 55.16 -15.12
N VAL A 463 -9.70 54.13 -14.77
CA VAL A 463 -9.36 53.03 -15.69
C VAL A 463 -10.57 52.16 -16.06
N PHE A 464 -11.48 51.91 -15.12
CA PHE A 464 -12.70 51.12 -15.37
C PHE A 464 -13.69 51.86 -16.28
N VAL A 465 -13.83 53.18 -16.10
CA VAL A 465 -14.60 54.04 -17.03
C VAL A 465 -13.98 54.03 -18.44
N LEU A 466 -12.64 54.11 -18.55
CA LEU A 466 -11.95 54.02 -19.85
C LEU A 466 -12.07 52.63 -20.50
N LEU A 467 -12.02 51.54 -19.73
CA LEU A 467 -12.19 50.17 -20.23
C LEU A 467 -13.63 49.89 -20.69
N GLN A 468 -14.65 50.40 -20.00
CA GLN A 468 -16.05 50.28 -20.43
C GLN A 468 -16.30 51.02 -21.75
N ILE A 469 -15.67 52.18 -21.97
CA ILE A 469 -15.73 52.90 -23.24
C ILE A 469 -15.09 52.09 -24.39
N CYS A 470 -13.98 51.38 -24.13
CA CYS A 470 -13.34 50.52 -25.14
C CYS A 470 -14.05 49.18 -25.38
N SER A 471 -14.69 48.58 -24.37
CA SER A 471 -15.38 47.30 -24.52
C SER A 471 -16.68 47.38 -25.33
N PHE A 472 -17.29 48.57 -25.46
CA PHE A 472 -18.58 48.74 -26.16
C PHE A 472 -18.49 48.76 -27.71
N GLN A 473 -17.29 48.55 -28.30
CA GLN A 473 -17.14 48.46 -29.77
C GLN A 473 -16.63 47.11 -30.30
N ILE A 474 -16.33 46.12 -29.45
CA ILE A 474 -15.93 44.77 -29.90
C ILE A 474 -16.67 43.68 -29.12
N THR A 475 -17.96 43.46 -29.44
CA THR A 475 -18.66 42.16 -29.26
C THR A 475 -19.99 42.07 -30.05
N GLN A 476 -20.02 42.54 -31.29
CA GLN A 476 -21.01 42.03 -32.25
C GLN A 476 -20.46 40.80 -32.98
N ARG A 477 -20.78 39.58 -32.49
CA ARG A 477 -21.15 38.36 -33.27
C ARG A 477 -21.16 37.09 -32.41
N SER A 478 -21.89 36.09 -32.92
CA SER A 478 -21.97 34.69 -32.46
C SER A 478 -22.39 34.42 -31.01
N LEU A 479 -23.71 34.49 -30.77
CA LEU A 479 -24.37 33.48 -29.93
C LEU A 479 -24.62 32.23 -30.79
N SER A 480 -23.90 31.14 -30.51
CA SER A 480 -24.21 29.80 -31.03
C SER A 480 -24.95 29.00 -29.96
N LEU A 481 -26.15 28.52 -30.28
CA LEU A 481 -26.96 27.66 -29.41
C LEU A 481 -26.22 26.34 -29.08
N PRO A 482 -26.29 25.82 -27.84
CA PRO A 482 -25.84 24.47 -27.53
C PRO A 482 -26.85 23.42 -28.04
N PRO A 483 -26.45 22.45 -28.88
CA PRO A 483 -27.31 21.34 -29.28
C PRO A 483 -27.31 20.24 -28.20
N ALA A 484 -28.06 20.44 -27.12
CA ALA A 484 -28.16 19.47 -26.02
C ALA A 484 -29.56 19.46 -25.36
N LEU A 485 -30.63 19.30 -26.15
CA LEU A 485 -31.99 19.06 -25.64
C LEU A 485 -32.77 18.09 -26.54
N LEU A 486 -32.15 16.98 -26.96
CA LEU A 486 -32.85 15.91 -27.71
C LEU A 486 -32.33 14.50 -27.38
N THR A 487 -32.13 14.20 -26.10
CA THR A 487 -31.83 12.84 -25.62
C THR A 487 -32.52 12.55 -24.28
N TYR A 488 -33.81 12.85 -24.21
CA TYR A 488 -34.69 12.38 -23.13
C TYR A 488 -35.94 11.76 -23.76
N LEU A 489 -36.38 10.61 -23.23
CA LEU A 489 -37.47 9.75 -23.74
C LEU A 489 -37.16 8.92 -25.01
N LYS A 490 -36.28 7.92 -24.88
CA LYS A 490 -36.48 6.63 -25.60
C LYS A 490 -35.89 5.41 -24.86
N HIS A 491 -36.58 5.01 -23.79
CA HIS A 491 -36.59 3.61 -23.34
C HIS A 491 -38.04 3.30 -22.92
N ASN A 492 -38.73 2.51 -23.74
CA ASN A 492 -39.98 1.88 -23.35
C ASN A 492 -39.68 0.52 -22.75
N HIS A 493 -40.53 0.11 -21.81
CA HIS A 493 -40.47 -1.18 -21.14
C HIS A 493 -40.69 -2.34 -22.10
N GLU A 494 -39.74 -3.27 -22.10
CA GLU A 494 -39.87 -4.73 -22.10
C GLU A 494 -38.54 -5.26 -21.47
N GLU A 495 -38.51 -6.48 -20.92
CA GLU A 495 -37.41 -7.02 -20.06
C GLU A 495 -37.23 -6.40 -18.64
N VAL A 496 -38.07 -6.80 -17.68
CA VAL A 496 -37.88 -6.45 -16.24
C VAL A 496 -37.17 -7.55 -15.44
N SER A 497 -37.25 -8.83 -15.86
CA SER A 497 -36.58 -9.95 -15.16
C SER A 497 -35.13 -10.14 -15.61
N GLU A 498 -34.87 -10.29 -16.91
CA GLU A 498 -33.50 -10.53 -17.44
C GLU A 498 -32.53 -9.38 -17.12
N ASN A 499 -33.01 -8.14 -17.22
CA ASN A 499 -32.25 -6.93 -16.89
C ASN A 499 -31.76 -6.91 -15.42
N LYS A 500 -32.54 -7.45 -14.47
CA LYS A 500 -32.15 -7.54 -13.06
C LYS A 500 -31.04 -8.57 -12.82
N THR A 501 -31.14 -9.74 -13.45
CA THR A 501 -30.10 -10.79 -13.40
C THR A 501 -28.81 -10.30 -14.06
N ALA A 502 -28.89 -9.72 -15.26
CA ALA A 502 -27.75 -9.13 -15.96
C ALA A 502 -27.05 -8.03 -15.12
N SER A 503 -27.84 -7.16 -14.46
CA SER A 503 -27.30 -6.14 -13.55
C SER A 503 -26.55 -6.76 -12.37
N LEU A 504 -27.05 -7.84 -11.77
CA LEU A 504 -26.36 -8.53 -10.66
C LEU A 504 -25.06 -9.22 -11.12
N VAL A 505 -25.04 -9.79 -12.33
CA VAL A 505 -23.82 -10.36 -12.92
C VAL A 505 -22.77 -9.29 -13.21
N GLU A 506 -23.16 -8.11 -13.69
CA GLU A 506 -22.22 -6.99 -13.84
C GLU A 506 -21.70 -6.51 -12.47
N LYS A 507 -22.56 -6.41 -11.45
CA LYS A 507 -22.13 -6.10 -10.08
C LYS A 507 -21.16 -7.13 -9.49
N LEU A 508 -21.24 -8.41 -9.91
CA LEU A 508 -20.29 -9.45 -9.52
C LEU A 508 -18.93 -9.22 -10.19
N ARG A 509 -18.94 -8.96 -11.51
CA ARG A 509 -17.76 -8.62 -12.31
C ARG A 509 -17.03 -7.40 -11.74
N GLU A 510 -17.77 -6.36 -11.36
CA GLU A 510 -17.23 -5.14 -10.73
C GLU A 510 -16.72 -5.32 -9.28
N SER A 511 -17.08 -6.44 -8.63
CA SER A 511 -16.63 -6.76 -7.27
C SER A 511 -15.33 -7.58 -7.23
N VAL A 512 -14.85 -8.08 -8.38
CA VAL A 512 -13.58 -8.82 -8.45
C VAL A 512 -12.42 -7.90 -8.08
N THR A 513 -11.81 -8.18 -6.92
CA THR A 513 -10.76 -7.36 -6.32
C THR A 513 -9.42 -8.07 -6.41
N PHE A 514 -8.42 -7.43 -7.02
CA PHE A 514 -7.07 -7.97 -7.13
C PHE A 514 -6.24 -7.66 -5.86
N LEU A 515 -5.71 -8.72 -5.26
CA LEU A 515 -4.81 -8.70 -4.12
C LEU A 515 -3.36 -8.90 -4.59
N PRO A 516 -2.35 -8.24 -4.01
CA PRO A 516 -0.96 -8.51 -4.36
C PRO A 516 -0.60 -9.97 -4.03
N LEU A 517 0.12 -10.65 -4.92
CA LEU A 517 0.57 -12.03 -4.70
C LEU A 517 1.48 -12.10 -3.47
N LYS A 518 2.38 -11.12 -3.32
CA LYS A 518 3.37 -10.99 -2.24
C LYS A 518 2.86 -10.07 -1.13
N ASP A 519 2.61 -10.63 0.06
CA ASP A 519 2.12 -9.88 1.21
C ASP A 519 3.25 -9.45 2.16
N TYR A 520 3.65 -8.19 2.07
CA TYR A 520 4.75 -7.62 2.87
C TYR A 520 4.56 -7.70 4.39
N ARG A 521 3.34 -7.91 4.89
CA ARG A 521 3.06 -8.09 6.34
C ARG A 521 3.72 -9.35 6.92
N PHE A 522 4.07 -10.30 6.06
CA PHE A 522 4.70 -11.58 6.42
C PHE A 522 6.14 -11.72 5.89
N SER A 523 6.75 -10.61 5.48
CA SER A 523 8.12 -10.54 4.92
C SER A 523 9.22 -11.08 5.83
N ASN A 524 9.01 -11.09 7.15
CA ASN A 524 9.92 -11.66 8.13
C ASN A 524 9.81 -13.20 8.25
N LYS A 525 8.78 -13.82 7.64
CA LYS A 525 8.51 -15.26 7.72
C LYS A 525 7.80 -15.79 6.46
N PRO A 526 8.41 -15.65 5.27
CA PRO A 526 7.74 -15.93 3.99
C PRO A 526 7.44 -17.42 3.72
N LEU A 527 7.91 -18.32 4.59
CA LEU A 527 7.69 -19.77 4.53
C LEU A 527 6.74 -20.30 5.63
N GLU A 528 6.19 -19.42 6.50
CA GLU A 528 5.29 -19.86 7.57
C GLU A 528 3.84 -19.97 7.07
N GLY A 529 3.49 -21.16 6.58
CA GLY A 529 2.15 -21.51 6.13
C GLY A 529 1.65 -20.60 5.01
N HIS A 530 0.33 -20.39 4.94
CA HIS A 530 -0.34 -19.69 3.84
C HIS A 530 0.00 -18.19 3.68
N THR A 531 0.87 -17.62 4.51
CA THR A 531 0.80 -16.19 4.84
C THR A 531 1.47 -15.24 3.85
N TRP A 532 2.42 -15.68 3.02
CA TRP A 532 3.21 -14.77 2.17
C TRP A 532 2.73 -14.67 0.72
N PHE A 533 2.62 -15.80 0.03
CA PHE A 533 2.16 -15.87 -1.35
C PHE A 533 0.67 -16.24 -1.38
N MET A 534 -0.19 -15.39 -1.95
CA MET A 534 -1.66 -15.56 -1.93
C MET A 534 -2.25 -15.64 -0.51
N SER A 535 -1.89 -14.67 0.33
CA SER A 535 -2.11 -14.66 1.79
C SER A 535 -3.56 -14.73 2.28
N SER A 536 -4.56 -14.43 1.44
CA SER A 536 -5.98 -14.44 1.83
C SER A 536 -6.64 -15.82 1.76
N LEU A 537 -5.94 -16.82 1.19
CA LEU A 537 -6.48 -18.14 0.89
C LEU A 537 -5.77 -19.22 1.70
N TYR A 538 -6.55 -20.15 2.24
CA TYR A 538 -6.05 -21.35 2.93
C TYR A 538 -5.81 -22.49 1.93
N ASP A 539 -4.81 -23.32 2.20
CA ASP A 539 -4.56 -24.55 1.44
C ASP A 539 -5.51 -25.66 1.88
N ASN A 540 -5.82 -26.57 0.97
CA ASN A 540 -6.37 -27.87 1.31
C ASN A 540 -5.30 -28.68 2.07
N GLN A 541 -5.68 -29.26 3.21
CA GLN A 541 -4.78 -30.00 4.09
C GLN A 541 -5.34 -31.40 4.35
N THR A 542 -5.05 -32.34 3.44
CA THR A 542 -5.17 -33.77 3.75
C THR A 542 -3.90 -34.23 4.48
N LYS A 543 -4.04 -34.91 5.62
CA LYS A 543 -2.90 -35.40 6.41
C LYS A 543 -2.05 -36.38 5.59
N GLY A 544 -0.77 -36.06 5.38
CA GLY A 544 0.16 -36.90 4.61
C GLY A 544 0.21 -36.59 3.10
N GLU A 545 -0.54 -35.60 2.63
CA GLU A 545 -0.56 -35.16 1.23
C GLU A 545 0.15 -33.82 1.03
N ALA A 546 0.39 -33.47 -0.23
CA ALA A 546 0.83 -32.12 -0.59
C ALA A 546 -0.20 -31.08 -0.14
N GLN A 547 0.28 -29.90 0.28
CA GLN A 547 -0.57 -28.74 0.55
C GLN A 547 -0.74 -27.91 -0.71
N TYR A 548 -1.98 -27.74 -1.17
CA TYR A 548 -2.30 -27.10 -2.44
C TYR A 548 -3.60 -26.28 -2.35
N GLN A 549 -3.84 -25.43 -3.34
CA GLN A 549 -5.16 -24.86 -3.62
C GLN A 549 -5.64 -25.35 -4.98
N GLU A 550 -6.95 -25.49 -5.14
CA GLU A 550 -7.58 -25.89 -6.40
C GLU A 550 -8.74 -24.95 -6.72
N PHE A 551 -8.86 -24.60 -7.99
CA PHE A 551 -9.87 -23.68 -8.52
C PHE A 551 -10.44 -24.25 -9.81
N PRO A 552 -11.77 -24.31 -9.99
CA PRO A 552 -12.79 -24.14 -8.95
C PRO A 552 -12.74 -25.27 -7.90
N SER A 553 -13.14 -24.97 -6.66
CA SER A 553 -13.31 -25.98 -5.59
C SER A 553 -14.34 -25.50 -4.55
N ASP A 554 -14.76 -26.38 -3.64
CA ASP A 554 -15.62 -26.00 -2.50
C ASP A 554 -14.98 -24.87 -1.66
N SER A 555 -13.66 -24.91 -1.46
CA SER A 555 -12.90 -23.87 -0.76
C SER A 555 -12.90 -22.53 -1.50
N SER A 556 -12.84 -22.55 -2.84
CA SER A 556 -13.05 -21.35 -3.65
C SER A 556 -14.52 -20.98 -3.82
N LYS A 557 -15.45 -21.82 -3.35
CA LYS A 557 -16.90 -21.79 -3.61
C LYS A 557 -17.27 -21.89 -5.09
N GLY A 558 -16.46 -22.54 -5.91
CA GLY A 558 -16.66 -22.63 -7.35
C GLY A 558 -16.12 -21.43 -8.15
N ARG A 559 -15.38 -20.51 -7.51
CA ARG A 559 -14.71 -19.40 -8.21
C ARG A 559 -13.42 -19.85 -8.88
N LEU A 560 -13.15 -19.29 -10.04
CA LEU A 560 -11.91 -19.44 -10.80
C LEU A 560 -10.81 -18.54 -10.24
N LEU A 561 -9.56 -18.98 -10.38
CA LEU A 561 -8.39 -18.15 -10.12
C LEU A 561 -8.15 -17.22 -11.31
N CYS A 562 -7.93 -15.94 -11.04
CA CYS A 562 -7.46 -14.95 -12.01
C CYS A 562 -6.12 -14.37 -11.54
N LEU A 563 -5.15 -14.25 -12.44
CA LEU A 563 -3.85 -13.63 -12.21
C LEU A 563 -3.71 -12.39 -13.10
N LYS A 564 -2.99 -11.37 -12.60
CA LYS A 564 -2.70 -10.12 -13.30
C LYS A 564 -1.34 -9.59 -12.85
N GLY A 565 -0.52 -9.12 -13.77
CA GLY A 565 0.82 -8.59 -13.49
C GLY A 565 1.92 -9.26 -14.33
N VAL A 566 2.87 -8.46 -14.82
CA VAL A 566 4.04 -8.93 -15.60
C VAL A 566 5.39 -8.75 -14.90
N ASP A 567 5.41 -8.39 -13.61
CA ASP A 567 6.64 -7.97 -12.92
C ASP A 567 7.59 -9.15 -12.62
N GLU A 568 8.82 -9.05 -13.12
CA GLU A 568 9.89 -10.04 -12.94
C GLU A 568 10.87 -9.71 -11.79
N HIS A 569 10.70 -8.59 -11.09
CA HIS A 569 11.67 -8.02 -10.14
C HIS A 569 11.07 -7.62 -8.76
N ASP A 570 9.78 -7.31 -8.68
CA ASP A 570 9.03 -7.20 -7.43
C ASP A 570 7.62 -7.78 -7.53
N GLY A 571 7.45 -8.99 -6.99
CA GLY A 571 6.19 -9.72 -6.94
C GLY A 571 5.04 -9.07 -6.16
N SER A 572 5.22 -7.87 -5.62
CA SER A 572 4.13 -7.07 -5.01
C SER A 572 3.30 -6.27 -6.02
N TRP A 573 3.78 -6.18 -7.27
CA TRP A 573 3.04 -5.64 -8.42
C TRP A 573 2.24 -6.71 -9.15
N ASN A 574 2.64 -7.98 -9.02
CA ASN A 574 1.81 -9.10 -9.45
C ASN A 574 0.67 -9.36 -8.45
N SER A 575 -0.46 -9.82 -8.96
CA SER A 575 -1.72 -9.89 -8.22
C SER A 575 -2.61 -11.07 -8.63
N TYR A 576 -3.54 -11.43 -7.74
CA TYR A 576 -4.53 -12.47 -7.93
C TYR A 576 -5.91 -12.02 -7.49
N ALA A 577 -6.94 -12.61 -8.08
CA ALA A 577 -8.34 -12.46 -7.66
C ALA A 577 -9.08 -13.79 -7.83
N LEU A 578 -10.25 -13.89 -7.19
CA LEU A 578 -11.20 -14.97 -7.43
C LEU A 578 -12.44 -14.40 -8.14
N ALA A 579 -12.84 -15.01 -9.25
CA ALA A 579 -14.00 -14.59 -10.04
C ALA A 579 -14.98 -15.75 -10.25
N TRP A 580 -16.27 -15.43 -10.38
CA TRP A 580 -17.28 -16.42 -10.76
C TRP A 580 -17.19 -16.70 -12.27
N PRO A 581 -17.37 -17.95 -12.75
CA PRO A 581 -17.30 -18.27 -14.17
C PRO A 581 -18.19 -17.39 -15.07
N GLU A 582 -19.39 -17.06 -14.59
CA GLU A 582 -20.34 -16.19 -15.30
C GLU A 582 -20.00 -14.69 -15.21
N ALA A 583 -19.10 -14.29 -14.30
CA ALA A 583 -18.81 -12.89 -13.97
C ALA A 583 -17.29 -12.60 -13.94
N LEU A 584 -16.56 -13.11 -14.93
CA LEU A 584 -15.14 -12.80 -15.12
C LEU A 584 -14.91 -11.29 -15.32
N PRO A 585 -13.75 -10.75 -14.90
CA PRO A 585 -13.39 -9.35 -15.10
C PRO A 585 -13.46 -8.93 -16.57
N THR A 586 -13.82 -7.67 -16.82
CA THR A 586 -13.84 -7.10 -18.17
C THR A 586 -12.47 -7.28 -18.85
N ASN A 587 -12.48 -7.73 -20.10
CA ASN A 587 -11.30 -8.05 -20.92
C ASN A 587 -10.42 -9.22 -20.41
N ALA A 588 -10.85 -9.98 -19.38
CA ALA A 588 -10.10 -11.15 -18.95
C ALA A 588 -9.99 -12.22 -20.06
N ILE A 589 -8.86 -12.92 -20.11
CA ILE A 589 -8.68 -14.12 -20.94
C ILE A 589 -9.00 -15.34 -20.08
N LEU A 590 -9.93 -16.20 -20.50
CA LEU A 590 -10.06 -17.53 -19.92
C LEU A 590 -9.04 -18.47 -20.59
N GLN A 591 -8.30 -19.23 -19.79
CA GLN A 591 -7.41 -20.30 -20.25
C GLN A 591 -8.06 -21.65 -19.93
N ASP A 592 -8.27 -22.43 -20.98
CA ASP A 592 -8.90 -23.74 -20.90
C ASP A 592 -7.91 -24.81 -20.39
N GLY A 593 -8.45 -25.84 -19.73
CA GLY A 593 -7.70 -26.94 -19.15
C GLY A 593 -7.06 -26.64 -17.79
N LEU A 594 -6.26 -27.59 -17.32
CA LEU A 594 -5.54 -27.54 -16.04
C LEU A 594 -4.27 -26.68 -16.17
N THR A 595 -4.21 -25.63 -15.37
CA THR A 595 -3.00 -24.82 -15.19
C THR A 595 -2.31 -25.19 -13.88
N PHE A 596 -1.03 -25.51 -13.96
CA PHE A 596 -0.16 -25.60 -12.78
C PHE A 596 0.39 -24.21 -12.45
N VAL A 597 0.09 -23.73 -11.24
CA VAL A 597 0.62 -22.47 -10.70
C VAL A 597 1.58 -22.82 -9.56
N SER A 598 2.82 -22.35 -9.65
CA SER A 598 3.86 -22.64 -8.66
C SER A 598 4.40 -21.37 -8.03
N TYR A 599 4.52 -21.39 -6.70
CA TYR A 599 5.34 -20.46 -5.95
C TYR A 599 6.53 -21.20 -5.34
N ASN A 600 7.73 -20.64 -5.53
CA ASN A 600 8.94 -21.10 -4.87
C ASN A 600 9.63 -19.94 -4.16
N GLN A 601 10.13 -20.21 -2.95
CA GLN A 601 10.99 -19.28 -2.19
C GLN A 601 12.45 -19.33 -2.65
N TYR A 602 12.80 -20.38 -3.39
CA TYR A 602 14.05 -20.55 -4.10
C TYR A 602 13.80 -20.44 -5.61
N ASP A 603 14.80 -20.72 -6.42
CA ASP A 603 14.69 -20.69 -7.88
C ASP A 603 14.17 -22.02 -8.50
N TYR A 604 13.83 -22.00 -9.79
CA TYR A 604 13.51 -23.20 -10.58
C TYR A 604 14.69 -23.71 -11.42
N GLY A 605 15.88 -23.07 -11.32
CA GLY A 605 17.06 -23.41 -12.11
C GLY A 605 17.95 -24.47 -11.44
N ASN A 606 17.93 -24.51 -10.13
CA ASN A 606 18.61 -25.49 -9.29
C ASN A 606 17.77 -26.76 -9.22
N LEU A 607 18.44 -27.87 -9.51
CA LEU A 607 17.89 -29.21 -9.53
C LEU A 607 17.03 -29.54 -8.29
N TRP A 608 17.55 -29.35 -7.08
CA TRP A 608 16.80 -29.62 -5.85
C TRP A 608 15.63 -28.65 -5.66
N HIS A 609 15.88 -27.35 -5.76
CA HIS A 609 14.84 -26.33 -5.53
C HIS A 609 13.64 -26.48 -6.48
N GLY A 610 13.91 -26.73 -7.76
CA GLY A 610 12.88 -26.95 -8.76
C GLY A 610 12.13 -28.27 -8.57
N LEU A 611 12.85 -29.36 -8.27
CA LEU A 611 12.26 -30.66 -7.95
C LEU A 611 11.29 -30.55 -6.76
N THR A 612 11.69 -29.85 -5.70
CA THR A 612 10.84 -29.65 -4.51
C THR A 612 9.55 -28.86 -4.78
N ALA A 613 9.51 -28.05 -5.84
CA ALA A 613 8.31 -27.32 -6.27
C ALA A 613 7.38 -28.14 -7.18
N VAL A 614 7.90 -29.14 -7.90
CA VAL A 614 7.14 -29.94 -8.90
C VAL A 614 6.67 -31.29 -8.33
N VAL A 615 7.46 -31.95 -7.47
CA VAL A 615 7.08 -33.21 -6.80
C VAL A 615 5.69 -33.16 -6.11
N PRO A 616 5.30 -32.07 -5.40
CA PRO A 616 3.97 -31.97 -4.79
C PRO A 616 2.82 -32.04 -5.79
N PHE A 617 3.01 -31.48 -6.98
CA PHE A 617 2.04 -31.53 -8.06
C PHE A 617 2.01 -32.88 -8.77
N ILE A 618 3.15 -33.55 -8.92
CA ILE A 618 3.20 -34.95 -9.41
C ILE A 618 2.47 -35.89 -8.44
N ALA A 619 2.63 -35.69 -7.13
CA ALA A 619 1.85 -36.42 -6.12
C ALA A 619 0.33 -36.11 -6.24
N TRP A 620 -0.06 -34.84 -6.36
CA TRP A 620 -1.46 -34.47 -6.59
C TRP A 620 -2.03 -35.13 -7.86
N SER A 621 -1.28 -35.10 -8.97
CA SER A 621 -1.66 -35.71 -10.26
C SER A 621 -1.88 -37.22 -10.13
N LEU A 622 -0.99 -37.95 -9.44
CA LEU A 622 -1.14 -39.38 -9.16
C LEU A 622 -2.47 -39.76 -8.48
N ARG A 623 -3.00 -38.91 -7.61
CA ARG A 623 -4.30 -39.14 -6.95
C ARG A 623 -5.49 -38.71 -7.80
N ASN A 624 -5.28 -37.75 -8.69
CA ASN A 624 -6.29 -37.24 -9.63
C ASN A 624 -6.05 -37.82 -11.03
N GLN A 625 -6.07 -39.16 -11.11
CA GLN A 625 -6.09 -39.93 -12.37
C GLN A 625 -4.94 -39.60 -13.36
N CYS A 626 -3.76 -39.22 -12.84
CA CYS A 626 -2.62 -38.77 -13.65
C CYS A 626 -2.94 -37.55 -14.54
N GLU A 627 -3.84 -36.66 -14.09
CA GLU A 627 -4.14 -35.37 -14.74
C GLU A 627 -2.86 -34.56 -15.03
N LYS A 628 -2.72 -34.06 -16.26
CA LYS A 628 -1.56 -33.32 -16.72
C LYS A 628 -1.89 -31.84 -17.02
N PRO A 629 -1.00 -30.90 -16.70
CA PRO A 629 -1.24 -29.48 -16.92
C PRO A 629 -0.97 -29.07 -18.36
N GLN A 630 -1.89 -28.32 -18.96
CA GLN A 630 -1.77 -27.70 -20.27
C GLN A 630 -0.93 -26.41 -20.23
N LYS A 631 -0.91 -25.71 -19.09
CA LYS A 631 -0.18 -24.44 -18.90
C LYS A 631 0.58 -24.42 -17.57
N TRP A 632 1.71 -23.72 -17.56
CA TRP A 632 2.58 -23.55 -16.41
C TRP A 632 2.75 -22.06 -16.09
N VAL A 633 2.46 -21.65 -14.86
CA VAL A 633 2.71 -20.30 -14.34
C VAL A 633 3.64 -20.41 -13.14
N LEU A 634 4.83 -19.82 -13.23
CA LEU A 634 5.87 -19.95 -12.20
C LEU A 634 6.15 -18.60 -11.54
N TYR A 635 6.22 -18.60 -10.21
CA TYR A 635 6.59 -17.44 -9.40
C TYR A 635 7.77 -17.76 -8.48
N HIS A 636 8.72 -16.83 -8.40
CA HIS A 636 9.81 -16.82 -7.42
C HIS A 636 9.69 -15.53 -6.61
N TRP A 637 9.46 -15.59 -5.29
CA TRP A 637 9.16 -14.41 -4.46
C TRP A 637 7.93 -13.59 -4.92
N GLY A 638 7.04 -14.21 -5.72
CA GLY A 638 5.89 -13.56 -6.36
C GLY A 638 6.22 -12.90 -7.71
N GLU A 639 7.49 -12.89 -8.11
CA GLU A 639 7.98 -12.38 -9.40
C GLU A 639 7.79 -13.45 -10.48
N LEU A 640 7.32 -13.06 -11.66
CA LEU A 640 6.96 -13.98 -12.73
C LEU A 640 8.21 -14.64 -13.34
N ARG A 641 8.08 -15.91 -13.76
CA ARG A 641 9.15 -16.70 -14.39
C ARG A 641 8.63 -17.47 -15.60
N PHE A 642 9.40 -17.43 -16.69
CA PHE A 642 9.04 -18.02 -17.98
C PHE A 642 9.79 -19.32 -18.31
N GLY A 643 10.27 -20.03 -17.28
CA GLY A 643 10.98 -21.28 -17.46
C GLY A 643 11.60 -21.84 -16.19
N MET A 644 12.14 -23.05 -16.31
CA MET A 644 12.88 -23.78 -15.30
C MET A 644 14.23 -24.25 -15.86
N GLY A 645 15.12 -24.80 -15.01
CA GLY A 645 16.38 -25.37 -15.49
C GLY A 645 16.14 -26.57 -16.42
N HIS A 646 16.92 -26.68 -17.50
CA HIS A 646 16.77 -27.69 -18.55
C HIS A 646 16.55 -29.12 -18.01
N TRP A 647 17.30 -29.52 -16.98
CA TRP A 647 17.16 -30.85 -16.39
C TRP A 647 15.77 -31.07 -15.75
N LEU A 648 15.19 -30.04 -15.14
CA LEU A 648 13.84 -30.13 -14.57
C LEU A 648 12.78 -30.18 -15.67
N SER A 649 12.98 -29.43 -16.76
CA SER A 649 12.12 -29.52 -17.96
C SER A 649 12.09 -30.95 -18.49
N GLU A 650 13.24 -31.61 -18.63
CA GLU A 650 13.33 -33.02 -19.07
C GLU A 650 12.57 -33.99 -18.13
N ILE A 651 12.63 -33.80 -16.81
CA ILE A 651 11.82 -34.58 -15.86
C ILE A 651 10.32 -34.35 -16.06
N VAL A 652 9.90 -33.11 -16.26
CA VAL A 652 8.50 -32.77 -16.50
C VAL A 652 8.01 -33.38 -17.82
N THR A 653 8.80 -33.24 -18.89
CA THR A 653 8.56 -33.85 -20.21
C THR A 653 8.47 -35.37 -20.11
N ALA A 654 9.42 -36.02 -19.43
CA ALA A 654 9.39 -37.46 -19.22
C ALA A 654 8.16 -37.92 -18.42
N THR A 655 7.75 -37.16 -17.40
CA THR A 655 6.61 -37.50 -16.52
C THR A 655 5.27 -37.40 -17.25
N TYR A 656 5.05 -36.35 -18.05
CA TYR A 656 3.75 -36.05 -18.68
C TYR A 656 3.69 -36.29 -20.20
N GLY A 657 4.81 -36.66 -20.83
CA GLY A 657 4.92 -36.89 -22.28
C GLY A 657 4.82 -35.63 -23.14
N GLN A 658 4.97 -34.44 -22.55
CA GLN A 658 4.89 -33.15 -23.24
C GLN A 658 5.77 -32.10 -22.55
N GLU A 659 6.39 -31.21 -23.32
CA GLU A 659 7.15 -30.09 -22.76
C GLU A 659 6.24 -29.12 -21.97
N PRO A 660 6.75 -28.48 -20.90
CA PRO A 660 5.98 -27.50 -20.14
C PRO A 660 5.79 -26.18 -20.93
N ASP A 661 4.54 -25.88 -21.27
CA ASP A 661 4.16 -24.61 -21.89
C ASP A 661 4.01 -23.49 -20.84
N PHE A 662 5.01 -22.61 -20.76
CA PHE A 662 5.05 -21.49 -19.83
C PHE A 662 4.23 -20.31 -20.33
N LEU A 663 3.14 -20.02 -19.62
CA LEU A 663 2.25 -18.92 -19.97
C LEU A 663 2.93 -17.57 -19.74
N ARG A 664 2.87 -16.70 -20.77
CA ARG A 664 3.41 -15.35 -20.72
C ARG A 664 2.27 -14.33 -20.69
N PHE A 665 2.20 -13.54 -19.63
CA PHE A 665 1.34 -12.37 -19.58
C PHE A 665 2.02 -11.26 -20.39
N VAL A 666 1.30 -10.68 -21.35
CA VAL A 666 1.83 -9.68 -22.30
C VAL A 666 1.39 -8.26 -21.95
N ASP A 667 0.28 -8.14 -21.22
CA ASP A 667 -0.36 -6.89 -20.83
C ASP A 667 -0.54 -6.93 -19.31
N ASP A 668 0.11 -5.99 -18.62
CA ASP A 668 0.07 -5.86 -17.15
C ASP A 668 -1.35 -5.58 -16.66
N ASP A 669 -2.18 -4.93 -17.48
CA ASP A 669 -3.52 -4.53 -17.10
C ASP A 669 -4.59 -5.61 -17.33
N LYS A 670 -4.30 -6.62 -18.16
CA LYS A 670 -5.26 -7.63 -18.62
C LYS A 670 -5.22 -8.92 -17.77
N PRO A 671 -6.28 -9.25 -17.02
CA PRO A 671 -6.30 -10.48 -16.23
C PRO A 671 -6.33 -11.74 -17.10
N VAL A 672 -5.75 -12.80 -16.58
CA VAL A 672 -5.90 -14.16 -17.12
C VAL A 672 -6.50 -15.05 -16.03
N CYS A 673 -7.67 -15.61 -16.33
CA CYS A 673 -8.40 -16.53 -15.48
C CYS A 673 -8.28 -17.96 -16.01
N PHE A 674 -8.37 -18.96 -15.13
CA PHE A 674 -8.12 -20.36 -15.48
C PHE A 674 -9.39 -21.19 -15.28
N GLU A 675 -9.76 -22.00 -16.28
CA GLU A 675 -10.87 -22.95 -16.18
C GLU A 675 -10.62 -23.95 -15.04
N LYS A 676 -9.41 -24.50 -14.95
CA LYS A 676 -8.92 -25.24 -13.79
C LYS A 676 -7.50 -24.81 -13.43
N ALA A 677 -7.23 -24.56 -12.15
CA ALA A 677 -5.89 -24.25 -11.66
C ALA A 677 -5.57 -24.96 -10.34
N VAL A 678 -4.34 -25.46 -10.23
CA VAL A 678 -3.79 -26.03 -8.99
C VAL A 678 -2.56 -25.21 -8.58
N VAL A 679 -2.61 -24.63 -7.38
CA VAL A 679 -1.54 -23.79 -6.83
C VAL A 679 -0.71 -24.59 -5.82
N MET A 680 0.59 -24.70 -6.05
CA MET A 680 1.57 -25.25 -5.10
C MET A 680 2.47 -24.14 -4.58
N ARG A 681 2.60 -24.01 -3.25
CA ARG A 681 3.41 -22.96 -2.61
C ARG A 681 4.21 -23.38 -1.37
N HIS A 682 4.20 -24.67 -1.03
CA HIS A 682 4.76 -25.23 0.21
C HIS A 682 5.88 -26.26 0.01
N ASN A 683 6.34 -26.43 -1.23
CA ASN A 683 7.18 -27.57 -1.65
C ASN A 683 6.55 -28.89 -1.14
N GLU A 684 7.34 -29.90 -0.74
CA GLU A 684 6.81 -31.16 -0.18
C GLU A 684 6.27 -31.03 1.27
N GLY A 685 5.84 -29.83 1.68
CA GLY A 685 5.14 -29.58 2.93
C GLY A 685 3.85 -30.41 3.04
N GLY A 686 3.58 -30.94 4.24
CA GLY A 686 2.42 -31.80 4.52
C GLY A 686 2.55 -33.28 4.11
N MET A 687 3.35 -33.58 3.09
CA MET A 687 3.48 -34.94 2.54
C MET A 687 4.03 -35.94 3.57
N SER A 688 3.54 -37.19 3.54
CA SER A 688 4.11 -38.31 4.29
C SER A 688 5.40 -38.82 3.61
N ARG A 689 6.09 -39.77 4.25
CA ARG A 689 7.28 -40.39 3.64
C ARG A 689 6.87 -41.27 2.45
N GLU A 690 5.82 -42.06 2.65
CA GLU A 690 5.20 -42.97 1.69
C GLU A 690 4.75 -42.18 0.45
N ARG A 691 4.08 -41.04 0.67
CA ARG A 691 3.58 -40.20 -0.41
C ARG A 691 4.66 -39.54 -1.25
N ARG A 692 5.81 -39.19 -0.65
CA ARG A 692 7.00 -38.76 -1.41
C ARG A 692 7.60 -39.93 -2.19
N MET A 693 7.68 -41.12 -1.59
CA MET A 693 8.20 -42.32 -2.26
C MET A 693 7.38 -42.66 -3.52
N GLU A 694 6.04 -42.65 -3.44
CA GLU A 694 5.16 -42.87 -4.60
C GLU A 694 5.43 -41.88 -5.74
N ALA A 695 5.59 -40.59 -5.43
CA ALA A 695 5.89 -39.58 -6.43
C ALA A 695 7.28 -39.80 -7.06
N PHE A 696 8.32 -40.09 -6.27
CA PHE A 696 9.65 -40.41 -6.79
C PHE A 696 9.68 -41.73 -7.58
N ASP A 697 8.86 -42.72 -7.21
CA ASP A 697 8.71 -43.97 -7.95
C ASP A 697 8.11 -43.73 -9.35
N LEU A 698 7.06 -42.92 -9.46
CA LEU A 698 6.49 -42.52 -10.76
C LEU A 698 7.55 -41.80 -11.61
N ILE A 699 8.21 -40.77 -11.06
CA ILE A 699 9.20 -39.98 -11.81
C ILE A 699 10.32 -40.88 -12.32
N ARG A 700 10.82 -41.79 -11.47
CA ARG A 700 11.86 -42.77 -11.84
C ARG A 700 11.39 -43.70 -12.95
N CYS A 701 10.16 -44.20 -12.88
CA CYS A 701 9.58 -45.07 -13.90
C CYS A 701 9.45 -44.33 -15.25
N LYS A 702 8.81 -43.14 -15.25
CA LYS A 702 8.58 -42.34 -16.45
C LYS A 702 9.90 -41.84 -17.06
N ALA A 703 10.89 -41.42 -16.27
CA ALA A 703 12.22 -41.07 -16.75
C ALA A 703 12.96 -42.23 -17.43
N ARG A 704 12.86 -43.45 -16.90
CA ARG A 704 13.45 -44.65 -17.52
C ARG A 704 12.78 -45.00 -18.84
N ASN A 705 11.45 -44.91 -18.90
CA ASN A 705 10.68 -45.16 -20.12
C ASN A 705 11.00 -44.13 -21.22
N TYR A 706 11.01 -42.83 -20.87
CA TYR A 706 11.40 -41.74 -21.78
C TYR A 706 12.80 -41.94 -22.37
N CYS A 707 13.74 -42.44 -21.56
CA CYS A 707 15.11 -42.74 -21.99
C CYS A 707 15.30 -44.15 -22.58
N ASN A 708 14.22 -44.91 -22.82
CA ASN A 708 14.25 -46.29 -23.35
C ASN A 708 15.12 -47.29 -22.55
N ILE A 709 15.22 -47.11 -21.23
CA ILE A 709 16.05 -47.94 -20.35
C ILE A 709 15.27 -49.19 -19.93
N SER A 710 15.60 -50.34 -20.53
CA SER A 710 14.92 -51.61 -20.28
C SER A 710 15.08 -52.13 -18.84
N SER A 711 14.00 -52.65 -18.27
CA SER A 711 14.02 -53.46 -17.03
C SER A 711 14.51 -54.89 -17.27
N SER A 712 15.70 -55.06 -17.84
CA SER A 712 16.31 -56.38 -18.01
C SER A 712 16.81 -56.90 -16.67
N VAL A 713 16.23 -58.02 -16.21
CA VAL A 713 16.71 -58.73 -15.01
C VAL A 713 18.09 -59.30 -15.34
N ALA A 714 19.13 -58.80 -14.66
CA ALA A 714 20.48 -59.33 -14.83
C ALA A 714 20.54 -60.78 -14.33
N SER A 715 21.15 -61.66 -15.12
CA SER A 715 21.25 -63.10 -14.80
C SER A 715 22.29 -63.44 -13.71
N LYS A 716 22.91 -62.42 -13.12
CA LYS A 716 23.80 -62.51 -11.94
C LYS A 716 23.59 -61.27 -11.05
N PRO A 717 23.71 -61.40 -9.72
CA PRO A 717 23.82 -60.25 -8.83
C PRO A 717 25.06 -59.43 -9.21
N ARG A 718 24.87 -58.12 -9.38
CA ARG A 718 25.90 -57.15 -9.78
C ARG A 718 25.72 -55.93 -8.91
N ILE A 719 26.76 -55.54 -8.18
CA ILE A 719 26.73 -54.37 -7.29
C ILE A 719 27.38 -53.20 -8.02
N GLY A 720 26.58 -52.27 -8.52
CA GLY A 720 27.05 -51.05 -9.18
C GLY A 720 27.49 -49.99 -8.19
N MET A 721 28.80 -49.74 -8.07
CA MET A 721 29.35 -48.66 -7.25
C MET A 721 29.71 -47.46 -8.13
N THR A 722 29.10 -46.31 -7.91
CA THR A 722 29.32 -45.11 -8.74
C THR A 722 29.94 -43.98 -7.94
N LEU A 723 31.09 -43.48 -8.41
CA LEU A 723 31.67 -42.22 -7.96
C LEU A 723 31.17 -41.11 -8.88
N LEU A 724 30.18 -40.35 -8.43
CA LEU A 724 29.67 -39.18 -9.13
C LEU A 724 30.41 -37.93 -8.64
N LEU A 725 31.39 -37.53 -9.42
CA LEU A 725 32.35 -36.48 -9.10
C LEU A 725 31.96 -35.15 -9.75
N ARG A 726 32.65 -34.07 -9.35
CA ARG A 726 32.39 -32.71 -9.82
C ARG A 726 33.71 -31.95 -9.97
N THR A 727 33.75 -31.01 -10.90
CA THR A 727 34.89 -30.11 -11.11
C THR A 727 34.77 -28.83 -10.24
N GLY A 728 35.91 -28.22 -9.91
CA GLY A 728 35.97 -26.95 -9.19
C GLY A 728 35.54 -27.04 -7.72
N ALA A 729 34.66 -26.13 -7.29
CA ALA A 729 34.16 -26.06 -5.92
C ALA A 729 33.64 -27.41 -5.42
N ARG A 730 34.08 -27.87 -4.24
CA ARG A 730 33.73 -29.20 -3.66
C ARG A 730 34.19 -30.43 -4.46
N SER A 731 35.11 -30.30 -5.40
CA SER A 731 35.85 -31.45 -5.96
C SER A 731 36.84 -32.02 -4.93
N PHE A 732 37.34 -33.23 -5.14
CA PHE A 732 38.41 -33.79 -4.30
C PHE A 732 39.79 -33.24 -4.69
N ARG A 733 40.64 -32.92 -3.69
CA ARG A 733 42.02 -32.47 -3.91
C ARG A 733 42.91 -33.52 -4.55
N ASN A 734 42.73 -34.78 -4.17
CA ASN A 734 43.48 -35.93 -4.68
C ASN A 734 42.49 -36.97 -5.22
N GLU A 735 41.79 -36.60 -6.29
CA GLU A 735 40.68 -37.37 -6.83
C GLU A 735 41.08 -38.81 -7.24
N SER A 736 42.24 -38.99 -7.89
CA SER A 736 42.76 -40.32 -8.26
C SER A 736 42.93 -41.25 -7.05
N MET A 737 43.42 -40.74 -5.92
CA MET A 737 43.56 -41.51 -4.69
C MET A 737 42.19 -41.94 -4.13
N VAL A 738 41.19 -41.07 -4.19
CA VAL A 738 39.81 -41.40 -3.78
C VAL A 738 39.24 -42.50 -4.68
N ILE A 739 39.41 -42.38 -6.00
CA ILE A 739 39.00 -43.41 -6.98
C ILE A 739 39.68 -44.75 -6.68
N ASP A 740 40.99 -44.77 -6.47
CA ASP A 740 41.74 -46.00 -6.23
C ASP A 740 41.34 -46.70 -4.92
N VAL A 741 41.02 -45.95 -3.86
CA VAL A 741 40.51 -46.54 -2.60
C VAL A 741 39.18 -47.25 -2.81
N PHE A 742 38.20 -46.61 -3.46
CA PHE A 742 36.90 -47.24 -3.71
C PHE A 742 37.01 -48.40 -4.71
N LYS A 743 37.86 -48.27 -5.74
CA LYS A 743 38.16 -49.34 -6.71
C LYS A 743 38.80 -50.57 -6.05
N LYS A 744 39.67 -50.36 -5.06
CA LYS A 744 40.33 -51.41 -4.26
C LYS A 744 39.37 -52.16 -3.35
N GLU A 745 38.41 -51.47 -2.72
CA GLU A 745 37.40 -52.13 -1.88
C GLU A 745 36.28 -52.80 -2.69
N CYS A 746 35.81 -52.19 -3.79
CA CYS A 746 34.83 -52.83 -4.68
C CYS A 746 35.35 -54.16 -5.23
N LYS A 747 36.62 -54.21 -5.70
CA LYS A 747 37.29 -55.46 -6.14
C LYS A 747 37.33 -56.60 -5.11
N ARG A 748 37.03 -56.36 -3.84
CA ARG A 748 36.98 -57.39 -2.77
C ARG A 748 35.60 -58.01 -2.60
N VAL A 749 34.59 -57.51 -3.30
CA VAL A 749 33.21 -57.98 -3.24
C VAL A 749 32.86 -58.58 -4.60
N ASP A 750 32.41 -59.84 -4.59
CA ASP A 750 32.05 -60.52 -5.84
C ASP A 750 30.88 -59.81 -6.53
N GLY A 751 30.90 -59.77 -7.86
CA GLY A 751 29.94 -59.01 -8.66
C GLY A 751 30.00 -57.47 -8.53
N CYS A 752 30.91 -56.88 -7.74
CA CYS A 752 31.01 -55.43 -7.64
C CYS A 752 31.74 -54.80 -8.84
N GLU A 753 31.07 -53.83 -9.48
CA GLU A 753 31.62 -53.05 -10.59
C GLU A 753 31.63 -51.56 -10.25
N ILE A 754 32.75 -50.89 -10.49
CA ILE A 754 32.91 -49.47 -10.22
C ILE A 754 32.80 -48.62 -11.49
N SER A 755 31.95 -47.59 -11.44
CA SER A 755 31.92 -46.52 -12.43
C SER A 755 32.41 -45.20 -11.81
N VAL A 756 33.06 -44.37 -12.64
CA VAL A 756 33.46 -43.01 -12.26
C VAL A 756 32.88 -42.08 -13.33
N SER A 757 32.22 -41.00 -12.92
CA SER A 757 31.54 -40.09 -13.83
C SER A 757 31.47 -38.68 -13.27
N TYR A 758 31.35 -37.70 -14.15
CA TYR A 758 31.28 -36.28 -13.78
C TYR A 758 29.93 -35.71 -14.21
N SER A 759 29.20 -35.10 -13.29
CA SER A 759 27.81 -34.67 -13.53
C SER A 759 27.64 -33.68 -14.68
N ASN A 760 28.66 -32.85 -14.94
CA ASN A 760 28.68 -31.84 -16.00
C ASN A 760 28.99 -32.41 -17.39
N ASN A 761 29.29 -33.71 -17.50
CA ASN A 761 29.61 -34.41 -18.75
C ASN A 761 28.50 -35.38 -19.21
N LEU A 762 27.35 -35.40 -18.54
CA LEU A 762 26.27 -36.35 -18.80
C LEU A 762 24.97 -35.62 -19.20
N SER A 763 24.41 -35.98 -20.34
CA SER A 763 23.04 -35.63 -20.72
C SER A 763 22.01 -36.19 -19.73
N PHE A 764 20.75 -35.76 -19.85
CA PHE A 764 19.67 -36.23 -18.98
C PHE A 764 19.56 -37.76 -18.97
N CYS A 765 19.45 -38.41 -20.14
CA CYS A 765 19.28 -39.86 -20.21
C CYS A 765 20.52 -40.66 -19.80
N GLU A 766 21.74 -40.16 -20.04
CA GLU A 766 22.97 -40.77 -19.51
C GLU A 766 22.98 -40.75 -17.97
N GLN A 767 22.42 -39.71 -17.33
CA GLN A 767 22.26 -39.68 -15.88
C GLN A 767 21.20 -40.69 -15.40
N VAL A 768 20.06 -40.82 -16.10
CA VAL A 768 19.03 -41.83 -15.75
C VAL A 768 19.61 -43.25 -15.87
N GLU A 769 20.37 -43.52 -16.93
CA GLU A 769 21.01 -44.83 -17.15
C GLU A 769 22.10 -45.12 -16.10
N LEU A 770 22.95 -44.13 -15.79
CA LEU A 770 23.97 -44.25 -14.75
C LEU A 770 23.32 -44.55 -13.38
N MET A 771 22.31 -43.79 -12.99
CA MET A 771 21.62 -43.98 -11.71
C MET A 771 20.87 -45.32 -11.66
N LYS A 772 20.25 -45.79 -12.75
CA LYS A 772 19.65 -47.15 -12.84
C LYS A 772 20.69 -48.27 -12.62
N LYS A 773 21.95 -48.04 -12.95
CA LYS A 773 23.07 -48.98 -12.76
C LYS A 773 23.83 -48.75 -11.44
N THR A 774 23.34 -47.88 -10.55
CA THR A 774 24.02 -47.52 -9.30
C THR A 774 23.26 -48.05 -8.08
N ASP A 775 23.92 -48.93 -7.34
CA ASP A 775 23.49 -49.48 -6.05
C ASP A 775 24.13 -48.75 -4.86
N VAL A 776 25.38 -48.29 -5.04
CA VAL A 776 26.12 -47.51 -4.04
C VAL A 776 26.66 -46.23 -4.70
N LEU A 777 26.07 -45.09 -4.36
CA LEU A 777 26.50 -43.77 -4.83
C LEU A 777 27.48 -43.13 -3.86
N VAL A 778 28.63 -42.69 -4.37
CA VAL A 778 29.67 -41.95 -3.65
C VAL A 778 29.77 -40.57 -4.31
N SER A 779 29.44 -39.49 -3.59
CA SER A 779 29.42 -38.16 -4.21
C SER A 779 29.66 -36.99 -3.22
N PRO A 780 30.41 -35.95 -3.62
CA PRO A 780 30.45 -34.67 -2.91
C PRO A 780 29.07 -34.02 -2.76
N HIS A 781 28.79 -33.43 -1.61
CA HIS A 781 27.53 -32.76 -1.35
C HIS A 781 27.26 -31.61 -2.35
N GLY A 782 26.08 -31.62 -2.95
CA GLY A 782 25.54 -30.43 -3.59
C GLY A 782 24.19 -30.64 -4.24
N ALA A 783 23.31 -29.64 -4.13
CA ALA A 783 21.98 -29.63 -4.74
C ALA A 783 21.95 -29.91 -6.26
N GLN A 784 23.07 -29.71 -6.97
CA GLN A 784 23.22 -30.02 -8.41
C GLN A 784 23.40 -31.54 -8.70
N LEU A 785 23.56 -32.35 -7.65
CA LEU A 785 23.87 -33.79 -7.70
C LEU A 785 22.76 -34.63 -7.02
N THR A 786 21.54 -34.07 -6.91
CA THR A 786 20.38 -34.72 -6.28
C THR A 786 19.58 -35.59 -7.25
N ASN A 787 20.14 -35.94 -8.42
CA ASN A 787 19.57 -36.92 -9.36
C ASN A 787 19.56 -38.35 -8.78
N LEU A 788 20.16 -38.56 -7.60
CA LEU A 788 20.17 -39.80 -6.82
C LEU A 788 18.80 -40.50 -6.70
N PHE A 789 17.67 -39.78 -6.72
CA PHE A 789 16.34 -40.41 -6.62
C PHE A 789 16.03 -41.38 -7.78
N LEU A 790 16.75 -41.26 -8.91
CA LEU A 790 16.64 -42.13 -10.09
C LEU A 790 17.27 -43.52 -9.89
N MET A 791 18.08 -43.71 -8.84
CA MET A 791 18.56 -45.01 -8.38
C MET A 791 17.40 -45.87 -7.86
N ASP A 792 17.60 -47.17 -7.74
CA ASP A 792 16.56 -48.07 -7.23
C ASP A 792 16.31 -47.89 -5.71
N LYS A 793 15.21 -48.47 -5.22
CA LYS A 793 14.95 -48.56 -3.78
C LYS A 793 16.05 -49.39 -3.10
N ASN A 794 16.25 -49.17 -1.81
CA ASN A 794 17.25 -49.84 -0.97
C ASN A 794 18.73 -49.59 -1.35
N SER A 795 19.04 -48.93 -2.47
CA SER A 795 20.38 -48.41 -2.77
C SER A 795 20.93 -47.50 -1.65
N SER A 796 22.24 -47.35 -1.58
CA SER A 796 22.96 -46.66 -0.51
C SER A 796 23.72 -45.43 -1.04
N VAL A 797 23.72 -44.34 -0.26
CA VAL A 797 24.40 -43.06 -0.60
C VAL A 797 25.46 -42.73 0.45
N MET A 798 26.67 -42.36 -0.01
CA MET A 798 27.82 -41.92 0.78
C MET A 798 28.18 -40.48 0.39
N GLU A 799 28.12 -39.55 1.34
CA GLU A 799 28.21 -38.11 1.08
C GLU A 799 29.48 -37.47 1.67
N PHE A 800 30.05 -36.49 0.97
CA PHE A 800 31.31 -35.85 1.35
C PHE A 800 31.20 -34.32 1.39
N PHE A 801 31.75 -33.70 2.43
CA PHE A 801 31.70 -32.25 2.66
C PHE A 801 33.10 -31.65 2.86
N PRO A 802 33.35 -30.43 2.38
CA PRO A 802 34.57 -29.68 2.72
C PRO A 802 34.51 -29.19 4.18
N LYS A 803 35.68 -28.79 4.70
CA LYS A 803 35.83 -28.26 6.06
C LYS A 803 34.91 -27.04 6.28
N GLY A 804 34.35 -26.93 7.49
CA GLY A 804 33.63 -25.74 7.94
C GLY A 804 32.19 -25.59 7.42
N TRP A 805 31.86 -26.18 6.27
CA TRP A 805 30.52 -26.11 5.65
C TRP A 805 29.38 -26.45 6.62
N LEU A 806 29.53 -27.52 7.39
CA LEU A 806 28.52 -28.02 8.33
C LEU A 806 28.02 -26.95 9.32
N LYS A 807 28.92 -26.07 9.76
CA LYS A 807 28.63 -25.01 10.76
C LYS A 807 27.75 -23.88 10.20
N LEU A 808 27.68 -23.74 8.87
CA LEU A 808 27.07 -22.59 8.19
C LEU A 808 25.99 -22.97 7.16
N ALA A 809 25.95 -24.21 6.70
CA ALA A 809 25.03 -24.68 5.66
C ALA A 809 23.54 -24.72 6.08
N GLY A 810 23.26 -24.62 7.38
CA GLY A 810 21.89 -24.73 7.90
C GLY A 810 21.22 -26.03 7.45
N VAL A 811 19.93 -25.97 7.14
CA VAL A 811 19.16 -27.15 6.70
C VAL A 811 19.65 -27.74 5.35
N GLY A 812 20.38 -26.98 4.54
CA GLY A 812 20.87 -27.43 3.23
C GLY A 812 21.80 -28.64 3.30
N GLN A 813 22.44 -28.90 4.45
CA GLN A 813 23.27 -30.10 4.67
C GLN A 813 22.48 -31.41 4.61
N LEU A 814 21.16 -31.39 4.81
CA LEU A 814 20.32 -32.58 4.93
C LEU A 814 19.76 -33.07 3.58
N VAL A 815 20.03 -32.36 2.49
CA VAL A 815 19.39 -32.59 1.19
C VAL A 815 19.59 -34.01 0.64
N PHE A 816 20.79 -34.59 0.73
CA PHE A 816 21.00 -35.99 0.31
C PHE A 816 20.34 -36.99 1.25
N GLN A 817 20.32 -36.72 2.56
CA GLN A 817 19.64 -37.56 3.53
C GLN A 817 18.12 -37.58 3.28
N TRP A 818 17.53 -36.41 2.98
CA TRP A 818 16.14 -36.27 2.57
C TRP A 818 15.87 -36.98 1.25
N GLY A 819 16.61 -36.66 0.19
CA GLY A 819 16.44 -37.29 -1.13
C GLY A 819 16.56 -38.82 -1.07
N ALA A 820 17.53 -39.36 -0.31
CA ALA A 820 17.64 -40.79 -0.09
C ALA A 820 16.42 -41.37 0.66
N ASN A 821 16.08 -40.80 1.82
CA ASN A 821 14.98 -41.28 2.65
C ASN A 821 13.61 -41.22 1.93
N TRP A 822 13.35 -40.12 1.22
CA TRP A 822 12.12 -39.86 0.48
C TRP A 822 11.99 -40.70 -0.80
N SER A 823 13.09 -41.25 -1.32
CA SER A 823 13.10 -42.11 -2.52
C SER A 823 13.19 -43.60 -2.20
N GLY A 824 13.17 -43.99 -0.92
CA GLY A 824 13.27 -45.39 -0.47
C GLY A 824 14.70 -45.94 -0.37
N MET A 825 15.72 -45.07 -0.35
CA MET A 825 17.14 -45.42 -0.23
C MET A 825 17.69 -45.18 1.18
N ARG A 826 18.96 -45.52 1.38
CA ARG A 826 19.68 -45.34 2.66
C ARG A 826 20.82 -44.35 2.52
N HIS A 827 20.86 -43.38 3.42
CA HIS A 827 22.05 -42.53 3.60
C HIS A 827 22.97 -43.20 4.62
N GLU A 828 24.18 -43.56 4.21
CA GLU A 828 25.14 -44.36 5.00
C GLU A 828 26.10 -43.50 5.85
N GLY A 829 25.77 -42.22 6.02
CA GLY A 829 26.54 -41.21 6.74
C GLY A 829 27.22 -40.19 5.82
N SER A 830 27.81 -39.18 6.46
CA SER A 830 28.53 -38.09 5.80
C SER A 830 29.97 -38.03 6.31
N TRP A 831 30.93 -37.84 5.41
CA TRP A 831 32.28 -37.46 5.79
C TRP A 831 32.45 -35.94 5.73
N HIS A 832 33.03 -35.37 6.77
CA HIS A 832 33.35 -33.95 6.87
C HIS A 832 34.87 -33.80 6.94
N ASP A 833 35.44 -33.03 6.02
CA ASP A 833 36.89 -32.83 5.99
C ASP A 833 37.39 -32.07 7.25
N PRO A 834 38.25 -32.67 8.09
CA PRO A 834 38.82 -31.96 9.24
C PRO A 834 39.88 -30.92 8.83
N VAL A 835 40.47 -31.04 7.64
CA VAL A 835 41.64 -30.25 7.21
C VAL A 835 41.34 -29.57 5.89
N GLY A 836 41.13 -28.26 5.88
CA GLY A 836 40.80 -27.51 4.66
C GLY A 836 41.09 -26.02 4.83
N GLU A 837 40.62 -25.23 3.88
CA GLU A 837 40.78 -23.78 3.85
C GLU A 837 40.41 -23.12 5.19
N ILE A 838 41.14 -22.06 5.53
CA ILE A 838 41.03 -21.35 6.80
C ILE A 838 40.37 -20.00 6.53
N CYS A 839 39.33 -19.69 7.30
CA CYS A 839 38.71 -18.37 7.30
C CYS A 839 39.44 -17.44 8.27
N GLN A 840 39.53 -16.16 7.94
CA GLN A 840 40.06 -15.11 8.83
C GLN A 840 39.12 -14.75 10.01
N PHE A 841 37.87 -15.24 9.97
CA PHE A 841 36.89 -15.11 11.05
C PHE A 841 36.64 -16.49 11.70
N PRO A 842 36.04 -16.57 12.90
CA PRO A 842 35.67 -17.85 13.50
C PRO A 842 34.80 -18.69 12.56
N ASP A 843 34.96 -20.02 12.56
CA ASP A 843 34.24 -20.93 11.63
C ASP A 843 32.70 -20.85 11.67
N THR A 844 32.12 -20.21 12.69
CA THR A 844 30.67 -19.96 12.85
C THR A 844 30.20 -18.63 12.26
N ASP A 845 31.10 -17.81 11.71
CA ASP A 845 30.78 -16.55 11.07
C ASP A 845 30.29 -16.77 9.62
N ARG A 846 29.12 -16.20 9.28
CA ARG A 846 28.53 -16.34 7.93
C ARG A 846 29.45 -15.86 6.81
N ARG A 847 30.41 -14.96 7.08
CA ARG A 847 31.41 -14.49 6.10
C ARG A 847 32.35 -15.60 5.63
N CYS A 848 32.51 -16.67 6.41
CA CYS A 848 33.29 -17.85 6.02
C CYS A 848 32.55 -18.80 5.08
N MET A 849 31.23 -18.63 4.91
CA MET A 849 30.40 -19.58 4.14
C MET A 849 30.86 -19.71 2.69
N SER A 850 31.22 -18.62 2.02
CA SER A 850 31.70 -18.64 0.63
C SER A 850 33.03 -19.39 0.47
N ILE A 851 33.93 -19.26 1.45
CA ILE A 851 35.22 -19.98 1.49
C ILE A 851 34.93 -21.48 1.61
N TYR A 852 34.24 -21.90 2.67
CA TYR A 852 33.92 -23.32 2.89
C TYR A 852 33.04 -23.94 1.78
N LYS A 853 32.17 -23.15 1.12
CA LYS A 853 31.34 -23.60 -0.03
C LYS A 853 32.18 -24.00 -1.24
N ASN A 854 33.28 -23.29 -1.44
CA ASN A 854 34.09 -23.34 -2.65
C ASN A 854 35.36 -24.16 -2.45
N ALA A 855 35.77 -24.40 -1.20
CA ALA A 855 36.89 -25.25 -0.86
C ALA A 855 36.78 -26.66 -1.45
N MET A 856 37.95 -27.22 -1.77
CA MET A 856 38.08 -28.61 -2.21
C MET A 856 38.13 -29.59 -1.02
N ILE A 857 37.66 -30.80 -1.26
CA ILE A 857 37.49 -31.88 -0.28
C ILE A 857 38.78 -32.71 -0.19
N GLY A 858 39.25 -33.00 1.01
CA GLY A 858 40.39 -33.90 1.29
C GLY A 858 40.01 -35.37 1.19
N TYR A 859 40.92 -36.25 1.62
CA TYR A 859 40.64 -37.68 1.73
C TYR A 859 41.38 -38.30 2.93
N ASN A 860 40.89 -39.45 3.39
CA ASN A 860 41.56 -40.30 4.36
C ASN A 860 41.42 -41.75 3.88
N GLU A 861 42.49 -42.33 3.32
CA GLU A 861 42.45 -43.67 2.71
C GLU A 861 41.89 -44.73 3.67
N THR A 862 42.39 -44.79 4.90
CA THR A 862 41.97 -45.79 5.89
C THR A 862 40.47 -45.68 6.18
N TYR A 863 39.99 -44.47 6.50
CA TYR A 863 38.57 -44.26 6.80
C TYR A 863 37.67 -44.52 5.59
N PHE A 864 38.08 -44.07 4.39
CA PHE A 864 37.30 -44.24 3.16
C PHE A 864 37.20 -45.74 2.81
N GLY A 865 38.29 -46.48 2.94
CA GLY A 865 38.32 -47.92 2.69
C GLY A 865 37.49 -48.73 3.69
N GLU A 866 37.58 -48.41 4.99
CA GLU A 866 36.74 -49.04 6.02
C GLU A 866 35.25 -48.73 5.84
N TRP A 867 34.92 -47.48 5.52
CA TRP A 867 33.53 -47.07 5.29
C TRP A 867 32.95 -47.73 4.04
N ALA A 868 33.69 -47.75 2.92
CA ALA A 868 33.30 -48.45 1.70
C ALA A 868 33.00 -49.93 1.95
N ARG A 869 33.94 -50.63 2.60
CA ARG A 869 33.82 -52.06 2.95
C ARG A 869 32.60 -52.35 3.82
N ARG A 870 32.33 -51.47 4.80
CA ARG A 870 31.14 -51.55 5.66
C ARG A 870 29.84 -51.36 4.87
N VAL A 871 29.80 -50.41 3.93
CA VAL A 871 28.61 -50.13 3.10
C VAL A 871 28.35 -51.26 2.10
N LEU A 872 29.37 -51.69 1.36
CA LEU A 872 29.26 -52.79 0.40
C LEU A 872 28.87 -54.11 1.10
N GLY A 873 29.46 -54.41 2.26
CA GLY A 873 29.09 -55.59 3.07
C GLY A 873 27.63 -55.54 3.54
N LYS A 874 27.16 -54.37 4.05
CA LYS A 874 25.74 -54.16 4.37
C LYS A 874 24.82 -54.30 3.15
N PHE A 875 25.25 -53.88 1.97
CA PHE A 875 24.45 -53.97 0.74
C PHE A 875 24.33 -55.44 0.29
N SER A 876 25.46 -56.14 0.15
CA SER A 876 25.53 -57.55 -0.26
C SER A 876 24.64 -58.46 0.60
N ILE A 877 24.65 -58.26 1.93
CA ILE A 877 23.81 -59.02 2.88
C ILE A 877 22.30 -58.76 2.67
N ARG A 878 21.91 -57.60 2.14
CA ARG A 878 20.51 -57.26 1.86
C ARG A 878 20.06 -57.81 0.53
N GLU A 879 20.86 -57.66 -0.51
CA GLU A 879 20.59 -58.23 -1.84
C GLU A 879 20.37 -59.75 -1.75
N MET A 880 21.22 -60.46 -1.00
CA MET A 880 21.04 -61.90 -0.72
C MET A 880 19.73 -62.25 0.03
N LYS A 881 19.17 -61.33 0.82
CA LYS A 881 17.89 -61.54 1.51
C LYS A 881 16.70 -61.24 0.60
N GLU A 882 16.74 -60.15 -0.15
CA GLU A 882 15.69 -59.77 -1.11
C GLU A 882 15.56 -60.85 -2.21
N LEU A 883 16.68 -61.42 -2.67
CA LEU A 883 16.68 -62.58 -3.58
C LEU A 883 16.07 -63.86 -2.94
N ALA A 884 16.19 -64.06 -1.63
CA ALA A 884 15.57 -65.18 -0.93
C ALA A 884 14.06 -64.99 -0.74
N GLU A 885 13.62 -63.75 -0.47
CA GLU A 885 12.22 -63.36 -0.27
C GLU A 885 11.43 -63.33 -1.59
N CYS A 886 12.00 -62.79 -2.68
CA CYS A 886 11.36 -62.81 -4.01
C CYS A 886 11.10 -64.24 -4.53
N ASN A 887 11.93 -65.22 -4.16
CA ASN A 887 11.69 -66.63 -4.49
C ASN A 887 10.47 -67.24 -3.75
N HIS A 888 9.83 -66.51 -2.83
CA HIS A 888 8.65 -66.95 -2.07
C HIS A 888 7.38 -66.13 -2.30
N SER A 889 7.40 -65.04 -3.09
CA SER A 889 6.21 -64.21 -3.30
C SER A 889 6.12 -63.54 -4.68
N ASN A 890 5.33 -64.15 -5.58
CA ASN A 890 4.86 -63.52 -6.82
C ASN A 890 3.48 -62.87 -6.60
N SER A 891 3.39 -61.54 -6.51
CA SER A 891 2.12 -60.82 -6.73
C SER A 891 2.27 -59.31 -7.02
N SER A 892 2.12 -58.96 -8.30
CA SER A 892 1.51 -57.73 -8.85
C SER A 892 1.37 -56.45 -8.00
N ILE A 893 2.23 -55.44 -8.25
CA ILE A 893 1.84 -54.00 -8.29
C ILE A 893 2.73 -53.27 -9.32
N LEU A 894 2.38 -53.29 -10.61
CA LEU A 894 3.01 -52.46 -11.65
C LEU A 894 2.08 -52.34 -12.89
N ASP A 895 0.93 -51.68 -12.73
CA ASP A 895 0.07 -51.31 -13.88
C ASP A 895 -0.90 -50.17 -13.52
N VAL A 896 -0.36 -49.03 -13.10
CA VAL A 896 -1.13 -47.79 -12.84
C VAL A 896 -0.43 -46.64 -13.57
N CYS A 897 -1.14 -46.04 -14.53
CA CYS A 897 -0.65 -45.02 -15.48
C CYS A 897 0.44 -45.51 -16.46
N SER A 898 0.12 -46.56 -17.24
CA SER A 898 0.57 -46.65 -18.63
C SER A 898 0.09 -45.41 -19.39
#